data_AF-A0A8H8SM20-F1
#
_entry.id   AF-A0A8H8SM20-F1
#
_cell.length_a   1.000
_cell.length_b   1.000
_cell.length_c   1.000
_cell.angle_alpha   90.00
_cell.angle_beta   90.00
_cell.angle_gamma   90.00
#
_symmetry.space_group_name_H-M   'P 1'
#
loop_
_entity.id
_entity.type
_entity.pdbx_description
1 polymer ?
#
loop_
_entity_poly.entity_id
_entity_poly.type
_entity_poly.pdbx_seq_one_letter_code
_entity_poly.pdbx_strand_id
1 'polypeptide(L)'
;MSSGLTTFSKIVNKWNTAIIGLMTYYHEAVVHANKLLSSLVKAENKIQTRVQIGLNSRMPSRFPSVVFYAPGELGGLDMLSMGHVLIPQSDLRWSKQTDVPVSHFRAGMSHEEDQLIPNLYPYLQPWEAEFMDSARVWSKYSMKRKEATAQNRRLTLEDLEDCWDRVDVIAALGGVEGILEHAPFKGTYFPTWEGLFWEKASGFEESMRYKKLTNAQRSGLNQIPNRRFTIWWSPTINRANVYVGFQVQLDLTGIFMHGKIPTLKISLIQIFHAHLWQKIHESVIMDLCQVFDQELEALQIETVQKERIHPRKSYKMNSSCADILFFSAYKWNISRLSIVTDSKDVLDDSTSNKYWVDVQLRWGDFDTHDIEHYVRSKFLDYISDSMSIYPSPAGAMIGMDLAYDLWLAYSKWFPGMKPLLQQAMSKIVKANPALHVPSNYSELFSNQIIWFVDDTNVYRITIQKTFKGNLTTKPIGGAIFIFNPRSGQLFLKVIHTSVWAGQKRLGQLAKWKAAEEVAALVRSLPVEEQPKQVIVTRKGTLDPLEVLLLDFPNIVIKGSELQLSFQACMKMERFGDLILRAIQPQMVLFSLYGKLHGCRFYTAFSRLILLLRGLRVNNEKAKVILRPDKSTIIEPHFVWPTLTDDEWIKVEVALRDLILADFGKRDSVNIASLTSSEIRDIILGQEIAAPSIQRQQMVELEKSTEAQSQVTAIQMQTTNVHGDTLQVVTTTNYEQQVFSSKSDWRVRAISATHLPLRLQHVYVSNDDVKDDAGSYTSPTQVAAFLYDASPPDNKQVKEIKAKIMADHPEWSSNSICLSCSFTSGSVSLSAHSFTVAGFEWDCKNTNAGVNPQGFNPNMSERVQLFIGLHSGRVCIAGIFIVIVGLFCRGRLNNCIVNELL
;
A
#
# COMPACT_ATOMS: atom_id res chain seq x y z
N MET A 1 18.14 -18.64 -29.93
CA MET A 1 18.80 -19.21 -28.73
C MET A 1 19.50 -18.07 -27.98
N SER A 2 18.93 -17.59 -26.87
CA SER A 2 19.65 -16.67 -25.96
C SER A 2 20.49 -17.46 -24.95
N SER A 3 21.45 -16.79 -24.29
CA SER A 3 22.42 -17.38 -23.36
C SER A 3 21.82 -18.37 -22.34
N GLY A 4 22.56 -19.44 -22.05
CA GLY A 4 22.08 -20.64 -21.36
C GLY A 4 21.62 -20.49 -19.91
N LEU A 5 21.83 -19.32 -19.29
CA LEU A 5 21.60 -19.04 -17.86
C LEU A 5 20.68 -17.82 -17.64
N THR A 6 19.64 -17.72 -18.45
CA THR A 6 18.60 -16.69 -18.33
C THR A 6 17.54 -17.09 -17.29
N THR A 7 17.00 -16.11 -16.57
CA THR A 7 15.93 -16.32 -15.59
C THR A 7 14.63 -16.77 -16.27
N PHE A 8 13.81 -17.61 -15.62
CA PHE A 8 12.54 -18.09 -16.18
C PHE A 8 11.60 -16.96 -16.58
N SER A 9 11.42 -15.96 -15.71
CA SER A 9 10.61 -14.77 -16.02
C SER A 9 11.10 -14.02 -17.27
N LYS A 10 12.41 -13.84 -17.48
CA LYS A 10 12.93 -13.23 -18.74
C LYS A 10 12.63 -14.06 -19.99
N ILE A 11 12.58 -15.39 -19.89
CA ILE A 11 12.22 -16.26 -21.03
C ILE A 11 10.74 -16.06 -21.36
N VAL A 12 9.88 -16.06 -20.34
CA VAL A 12 8.44 -15.86 -20.49
C VAL A 12 8.09 -14.45 -20.94
N ASN A 13 8.73 -13.41 -20.39
CA ASN A 13 8.53 -12.03 -20.85
C ASN A 13 8.85 -11.85 -22.33
N LYS A 14 9.90 -12.50 -22.84
CA LYS A 14 10.20 -12.49 -24.28
C LYS A 14 9.12 -13.19 -25.10
N TRP A 15 8.57 -14.29 -24.59
CA TRP A 15 7.42 -14.94 -25.19
C TRP A 15 6.20 -14.02 -25.19
N ASN A 16 5.86 -13.41 -24.06
CA ASN A 16 4.75 -12.48 -23.90
C ASN A 16 4.86 -11.30 -24.86
N THR A 17 6.03 -10.64 -24.94
CA THR A 17 6.24 -9.54 -25.89
C THR A 17 6.03 -9.99 -27.34
N ALA A 18 6.50 -11.19 -27.69
CA ALA A 18 6.35 -11.72 -29.04
C ALA A 18 4.90 -12.11 -29.36
N ILE A 19 4.19 -12.77 -28.44
CA ILE A 19 2.80 -13.19 -28.66
C ILE A 19 1.85 -12.00 -28.63
N ILE A 20 2.04 -11.03 -27.72
CA ILE A 20 1.27 -9.77 -27.71
C ILE A 20 1.49 -9.07 -29.05
N GLY A 21 2.74 -8.80 -29.44
CA GLY A 21 3.03 -8.09 -30.69
C GLY A 21 2.49 -8.77 -31.94
N LEU A 22 2.40 -10.11 -31.95
CA LEU A 22 1.76 -10.87 -33.01
C LEU A 22 0.23 -10.70 -32.96
N MET A 23 -0.37 -10.93 -31.80
CA MET A 23 -1.83 -10.98 -31.64
C MET A 23 -2.47 -9.60 -31.74
N THR A 24 -1.87 -8.54 -31.18
CA THR A 24 -2.34 -7.14 -31.26
C THR A 24 -2.06 -6.49 -32.62
N TYR A 25 -1.33 -7.16 -33.51
CA TYR A 25 -1.16 -6.67 -34.88
C TYR A 25 -2.14 -7.37 -35.82
N TYR A 26 -2.23 -8.70 -35.73
CA TYR A 26 -3.01 -9.52 -36.66
C TYR A 26 -4.46 -9.81 -36.21
N HIS A 27 -4.83 -9.63 -34.93
CA HIS A 27 -6.19 -9.79 -34.38
C HIS A 27 -6.95 -11.01 -34.95
N GLU A 28 -8.11 -10.82 -35.60
CA GLU A 28 -8.93 -11.89 -36.16
C GLU A 28 -8.23 -12.75 -37.23
N ALA A 29 -7.22 -12.22 -37.93
CA ALA A 29 -6.53 -12.95 -38.99
C ALA A 29 -5.78 -14.20 -38.48
N VAL A 30 -5.40 -14.23 -37.21
CA VAL A 30 -4.68 -15.36 -36.60
C VAL A 30 -5.55 -16.63 -36.55
N VAL A 31 -6.85 -16.48 -36.30
CA VAL A 31 -7.78 -17.61 -36.18
C VAL A 31 -8.01 -18.30 -37.52
N HIS A 32 -7.93 -17.56 -38.63
CA HIS A 32 -8.05 -18.12 -39.98
C HIS A 32 -6.76 -18.82 -40.46
N ALA A 33 -5.64 -18.63 -39.76
CA ALA A 33 -4.34 -19.17 -40.14
C ALA A 33 -4.00 -20.47 -39.37
N ASN A 34 -4.59 -21.61 -39.77
CA ASN A 34 -4.37 -22.92 -39.10
C ASN A 34 -2.89 -23.34 -38.94
N LYS A 35 -2.03 -22.98 -39.91
CA LYS A 35 -0.57 -23.23 -39.83
C LYS A 35 0.11 -22.39 -38.75
N LEU A 36 -0.37 -21.16 -38.54
CA LEU A 36 0.11 -20.27 -37.49
C LEU A 36 -0.33 -20.81 -36.13
N LEU A 37 -1.60 -21.17 -35.95
CA LEU A 37 -2.11 -21.79 -34.71
C LEU A 37 -1.31 -23.05 -34.31
N SER A 38 -1.05 -23.93 -35.27
CA SER A 38 -0.22 -25.13 -35.05
C SER A 38 1.24 -24.79 -34.66
N SER A 39 1.77 -23.66 -35.13
CA SER A 39 3.10 -23.19 -34.79
C SER A 39 3.16 -22.53 -33.41
N LEU A 40 2.09 -21.84 -33.01
CA LEU A 40 1.93 -21.23 -31.69
C LEU A 40 1.88 -22.30 -30.58
N VAL A 41 1.08 -23.35 -30.76
CA VAL A 41 1.05 -24.51 -29.84
C VAL A 41 2.45 -25.12 -29.65
N LYS A 42 3.19 -25.32 -30.74
CA LYS A 42 4.56 -25.86 -30.68
C LYS A 42 5.54 -24.91 -30.00
N ALA A 43 5.39 -23.60 -30.21
CA ALA A 43 6.25 -22.60 -29.62
C ALA A 43 6.01 -22.49 -28.11
N GLU A 44 4.74 -22.46 -27.69
CA GLU A 44 4.33 -22.42 -26.28
C GLU A 44 4.88 -23.62 -25.50
N ASN A 45 4.69 -24.84 -26.04
CA ASN A 45 5.24 -26.05 -25.43
C ASN A 45 6.79 -26.02 -25.37
N LYS A 46 7.47 -25.46 -26.38
CA LYS A 46 8.94 -25.28 -26.32
C LYS A 46 9.39 -24.33 -25.22
N ILE A 47 8.61 -23.27 -24.93
CA ILE A 47 8.91 -22.33 -23.83
C ILE A 47 8.72 -23.03 -22.48
N GLN A 48 7.61 -23.74 -22.28
CA GLN A 48 7.38 -24.54 -21.07
C GLN A 48 8.49 -25.58 -20.87
N THR A 49 8.82 -26.35 -21.91
CA THR A 49 9.89 -27.36 -21.90
C THR A 49 11.24 -26.74 -21.51
N ARG A 50 11.51 -25.48 -21.90
CA ARG A 50 12.76 -24.79 -21.54
C ARG A 50 12.84 -24.48 -20.05
N VAL A 51 11.73 -24.08 -19.42
CA VAL A 51 11.63 -23.86 -17.96
C VAL A 51 11.79 -25.19 -17.22
N GLN A 52 11.08 -26.22 -17.67
CA GLN A 52 11.16 -27.59 -17.14
C GLN A 52 12.60 -28.12 -17.10
N ILE A 53 13.34 -28.02 -18.22
CA ILE A 53 14.76 -28.41 -18.29
C ILE A 53 15.61 -27.63 -17.29
N GLY A 54 15.32 -26.35 -17.05
CA GLY A 54 16.02 -25.53 -16.06
C GLY A 54 15.82 -25.99 -14.61
N LEU A 55 14.74 -26.71 -14.33
CA LEU A 55 14.43 -27.32 -13.04
C LEU A 55 14.79 -28.82 -12.99
N ASN A 56 15.48 -29.33 -14.01
CA ASN A 56 15.95 -30.70 -14.11
C ASN A 56 14.82 -31.77 -14.03
N SER A 57 13.63 -31.44 -14.54
CA SER A 57 12.52 -32.39 -14.69
C SER A 57 11.72 -32.06 -15.94
N ARG A 58 11.14 -33.06 -16.60
CA ARG A 58 10.16 -32.88 -17.69
C ARG A 58 8.80 -33.51 -17.37
N MET A 59 8.58 -33.90 -16.12
CA MET A 59 7.40 -34.65 -15.72
C MET A 59 6.19 -33.72 -15.59
N PRO A 60 5.09 -33.95 -16.34
CA PRO A 60 3.94 -33.05 -16.34
C PRO A 60 3.34 -32.80 -14.94
N SER A 61 3.28 -33.81 -14.06
CA SER A 61 2.69 -33.68 -12.72
C SER A 61 3.37 -32.65 -11.81
N ARG A 62 4.64 -32.29 -12.08
CA ARG A 62 5.39 -31.25 -11.34
C ARG A 62 5.18 -29.84 -11.87
N PHE A 63 4.57 -29.73 -13.05
CA PHE A 63 4.39 -28.48 -13.76
C PHE A 63 2.92 -28.31 -14.17
N PRO A 64 1.99 -28.26 -13.19
CA PRO A 64 0.62 -27.89 -13.49
C PRO A 64 0.59 -26.49 -14.08
N SER A 65 -0.46 -26.22 -14.83
CA SER A 65 -0.65 -24.99 -15.60
C SER A 65 -0.44 -23.71 -14.78
N VAL A 66 -0.88 -23.71 -13.52
CA VAL A 66 -0.73 -22.59 -12.58
C VAL A 66 0.72 -22.07 -12.47
N VAL A 67 1.72 -22.95 -12.56
CA VAL A 67 3.15 -22.58 -12.46
C VAL A 67 3.58 -21.64 -13.61
N PHE A 68 2.97 -21.80 -14.79
CA PHE A 68 3.27 -20.99 -15.96
C PHE A 68 2.37 -19.76 -16.08
N TYR A 69 1.05 -19.94 -15.86
CA TYR A 69 0.03 -18.93 -16.20
C TYR A 69 -0.39 -18.05 -15.01
N ALA A 70 -0.02 -18.38 -13.77
CA ALA A 70 -0.31 -17.50 -12.64
C ALA A 70 0.41 -16.15 -12.81
N PRO A 71 -0.24 -15.02 -12.43
CA PRO A 71 0.35 -13.70 -12.52
C PRO A 71 1.66 -13.56 -11.76
N GLY A 72 2.51 -12.63 -12.21
CA GLY A 72 3.78 -12.34 -11.57
C GLY A 72 3.62 -11.78 -10.15
N GLU A 73 2.51 -11.10 -9.85
CA GLU A 73 2.18 -10.63 -8.50
C GLU A 73 1.84 -11.77 -7.52
N LEU A 74 1.54 -12.97 -8.03
CA LEU A 74 1.30 -14.16 -7.21
C LEU A 74 2.47 -15.14 -7.28
N GLY A 75 3.64 -14.67 -7.74
CA GLY A 75 4.87 -15.45 -7.85
C GLY A 75 4.93 -16.41 -9.05
N GLY A 76 3.94 -16.38 -9.94
CA GLY A 76 3.92 -17.15 -11.19
C GLY A 76 4.82 -16.57 -12.27
N LEU A 77 4.86 -17.21 -13.45
CA LEU A 77 5.65 -16.73 -14.58
C LEU A 77 4.91 -15.72 -15.47
N ASP A 78 3.61 -15.52 -15.26
CA ASP A 78 2.77 -14.60 -16.03
C ASP A 78 2.76 -14.93 -17.53
N MET A 79 2.84 -16.20 -17.90
CA MET A 79 2.87 -16.61 -19.31
C MET A 79 1.50 -16.38 -19.94
N LEU A 80 1.44 -15.72 -21.09
CA LEU A 80 0.20 -15.61 -21.86
C LEU A 80 0.00 -16.85 -22.73
N SER A 81 -1.20 -17.43 -22.71
CA SER A 81 -1.52 -18.63 -23.50
C SER A 81 -2.12 -18.30 -24.87
N MET A 82 -1.66 -19.02 -25.90
CA MET A 82 -2.29 -19.17 -27.21
C MET A 82 -2.27 -20.63 -27.71
N GLY A 83 -1.96 -21.58 -26.81
CA GLY A 83 -1.77 -23.00 -27.09
C GLY A 83 -2.95 -23.87 -26.67
N HIS A 84 -3.76 -23.42 -25.72
CA HIS A 84 -5.00 -24.07 -25.28
C HIS A 84 -6.16 -23.73 -26.21
N VAL A 85 -6.01 -24.09 -27.49
CA VAL A 85 -6.95 -23.78 -28.58
C VAL A 85 -7.33 -25.06 -29.31
N LEU A 86 -8.61 -25.18 -29.68
CA LEU A 86 -9.09 -26.20 -30.60
C LEU A 86 -8.74 -25.79 -32.04
N ILE A 87 -7.87 -26.56 -32.69
CA ILE A 87 -7.46 -26.30 -34.07
C ILE A 87 -8.47 -26.98 -35.02
N PRO A 88 -9.13 -26.23 -35.92
CA PRO A 88 -10.01 -26.78 -36.93
C PRO A 88 -9.30 -27.78 -37.84
N GLN A 89 -9.89 -28.96 -38.03
CA GLN A 89 -9.47 -29.93 -39.04
C GLN A 89 -10.62 -30.20 -40.00
N SER A 90 -10.39 -29.88 -41.27
CA SER A 90 -11.15 -30.41 -42.39
C SER A 90 -10.34 -31.51 -43.08
N ASP A 91 -11.03 -32.42 -43.75
CA ASP A 91 -10.42 -33.55 -44.43
C ASP A 91 -9.36 -33.05 -45.44
N LEU A 92 -8.09 -33.41 -45.22
CA LEU A 92 -6.91 -32.82 -45.89
C LEU A 92 -6.90 -33.03 -47.41
N ARG A 93 -7.77 -33.91 -47.91
CA ARG A 93 -7.93 -34.25 -49.34
C ARG A 93 -8.81 -33.24 -50.08
N TRP A 94 -9.87 -32.74 -49.45
CA TRP A 94 -10.85 -31.82 -50.07
C TRP A 94 -10.68 -30.35 -49.66
N SER A 95 -10.00 -30.08 -48.54
CA SER A 95 -9.72 -28.71 -48.06
C SER A 95 -8.84 -27.85 -48.97
N LYS A 96 -8.17 -28.46 -49.96
CA LYS A 96 -7.41 -27.74 -51.00
C LYS A 96 -8.25 -27.35 -52.22
N GLN A 97 -9.45 -27.91 -52.38
CA GLN A 97 -10.28 -27.76 -53.58
C GLN A 97 -11.55 -26.92 -53.36
N THR A 98 -12.09 -26.91 -52.14
CA THR A 98 -13.33 -26.18 -51.80
C THR A 98 -13.32 -25.70 -50.35
N ASP A 99 -13.90 -24.54 -50.07
CA ASP A 99 -14.16 -24.04 -48.70
C ASP A 99 -15.31 -24.82 -48.05
N VAL A 100 -15.01 -26.05 -47.60
CA VAL A 100 -15.97 -26.90 -46.87
C VAL A 100 -15.96 -26.50 -45.38
N PRO A 101 -17.13 -26.45 -44.69
CA PRO A 101 -17.20 -26.21 -43.26
C PRO A 101 -16.40 -27.24 -42.43
N VAL A 102 -15.91 -26.83 -41.26
CA VAL A 102 -15.06 -27.61 -40.37
C VAL A 102 -15.82 -28.82 -39.81
N SER A 103 -15.28 -30.03 -40.00
CA SER A 103 -15.91 -31.27 -39.55
C SER A 103 -15.37 -31.80 -38.22
N HIS A 104 -14.11 -31.52 -37.89
CA HIS A 104 -13.45 -32.00 -36.67
C HIS A 104 -12.56 -30.94 -36.04
N PHE A 105 -12.25 -31.10 -34.74
CA PHE A 105 -11.31 -30.25 -34.01
C PHE A 105 -10.21 -31.08 -33.38
N ARG A 106 -8.98 -30.56 -33.38
CA ARG A 106 -7.83 -31.14 -32.69
C ARG A 106 -7.46 -30.26 -31.50
N ALA A 107 -7.35 -30.84 -30.31
CA ALA A 107 -6.83 -30.13 -29.14
C ALA A 107 -5.36 -29.73 -29.33
N GLY A 108 -5.04 -28.47 -29.02
CA GLY A 108 -3.68 -27.93 -29.07
C GLY A 108 -2.79 -28.45 -27.94
N MET A 109 -3.16 -28.17 -26.69
CA MET A 109 -2.50 -28.64 -25.46
C MET A 109 -3.49 -29.36 -24.56
N SER A 110 -2.99 -30.19 -23.63
CA SER A 110 -3.81 -30.95 -22.68
C SER A 110 -4.23 -30.10 -21.48
N HIS A 111 -5.47 -30.26 -21.03
CA HIS A 111 -5.99 -29.67 -19.79
C HIS A 111 -5.95 -30.70 -18.64
N GLU A 112 -5.81 -30.22 -17.40
CA GLU A 112 -6.26 -30.98 -16.23
C GLU A 112 -7.81 -30.90 -16.18
N GLU A 113 -8.49 -31.92 -15.65
CA GLU A 113 -9.95 -32.06 -15.73
C GLU A 113 -10.68 -30.77 -15.32
N ASP A 114 -11.62 -30.31 -16.15
CA ASP A 114 -12.46 -29.10 -16.01
C ASP A 114 -11.77 -27.71 -15.96
N GLN A 115 -10.44 -27.60 -16.07
CA GLN A 115 -9.73 -26.31 -16.03
C GLN A 115 -9.45 -25.72 -17.42
N LEU A 116 -10.21 -24.69 -17.82
CA LEU A 116 -9.97 -23.94 -19.06
C LEU A 116 -9.02 -22.75 -18.82
N ILE A 117 -7.84 -22.79 -19.44
CA ILE A 117 -6.91 -21.66 -19.43
C ILE A 117 -7.38 -20.59 -20.42
N PRO A 118 -7.55 -19.33 -20.00
CA PRO A 118 -7.95 -18.28 -20.91
C PRO A 118 -6.92 -18.08 -22.00
N ASN A 119 -7.39 -18.15 -23.24
CA ASN A 119 -6.60 -17.81 -24.39
C ASN A 119 -6.49 -16.28 -24.52
N LEU A 120 -5.40 -15.75 -25.09
CA LEU A 120 -5.22 -14.32 -25.35
C LEU A 120 -6.24 -13.76 -26.37
N TYR A 121 -6.71 -14.57 -27.31
CA TYR A 121 -7.59 -14.10 -28.40
C TYR A 121 -8.91 -13.44 -27.93
N PRO A 122 -9.71 -14.04 -27.02
CA PRO A 122 -10.92 -13.40 -26.46
C PRO A 122 -10.72 -12.04 -25.78
N TYR A 123 -9.50 -11.73 -25.34
CA TYR A 123 -9.17 -10.46 -24.69
C TYR A 123 -8.83 -9.35 -25.68
N LEU A 124 -8.63 -9.71 -26.95
CA LEU A 124 -8.37 -8.75 -28.02
C LEU A 124 -9.67 -8.48 -28.76
N GLN A 125 -10.07 -7.22 -28.77
CA GLN A 125 -11.20 -6.80 -29.55
C GLN A 125 -10.83 -6.92 -31.04
N PRO A 126 -11.67 -7.54 -31.90
CA PRO A 126 -11.44 -7.55 -33.33
C PRO A 126 -11.29 -6.14 -33.89
N TRP A 127 -10.48 -5.96 -34.94
CA TRP A 127 -10.28 -4.65 -35.57
C TRP A 127 -11.60 -4.03 -36.01
N GLU A 128 -12.50 -4.84 -36.58
CA GLU A 128 -13.84 -4.40 -36.96
C GLU A 128 -14.62 -3.82 -35.78
N ALA A 129 -14.61 -4.52 -34.64
CA ALA A 129 -15.29 -4.06 -33.44
C ALA A 129 -14.64 -2.80 -32.86
N GLU A 130 -13.31 -2.69 -32.85
CA GLU A 130 -12.60 -1.47 -32.43
C GLU A 130 -12.92 -0.28 -33.33
N PHE A 131 -12.98 -0.47 -34.65
CA PHE A 131 -13.34 0.61 -35.58
C PHE A 131 -14.77 1.08 -35.39
N MET A 132 -15.72 0.16 -35.18
CA MET A 132 -17.11 0.51 -34.86
C MET A 132 -17.22 1.23 -33.52
N ASP A 133 -16.55 0.74 -32.48
CA ASP A 133 -16.56 1.37 -31.16
C ASP A 133 -15.86 2.71 -31.17
N SER A 134 -14.73 2.85 -31.87
CA SER A 134 -14.05 4.11 -32.09
C SER A 134 -14.98 5.11 -32.78
N ALA A 135 -15.66 4.73 -33.87
CA ALA A 135 -16.64 5.59 -34.54
C ALA A 135 -17.78 6.01 -33.59
N ARG A 136 -18.28 5.09 -32.77
CA ARG A 136 -19.33 5.35 -31.76
C ARG A 136 -18.83 6.29 -30.65
N VAL A 137 -17.66 6.03 -30.08
CA VAL A 137 -17.05 6.80 -28.99
C VAL A 137 -16.67 8.20 -29.47
N TRP A 138 -16.08 8.35 -30.65
CA TRP A 138 -15.79 9.65 -31.26
C TRP A 138 -17.06 10.43 -31.59
N SER A 139 -18.11 9.75 -32.05
CA SER A 139 -19.43 10.36 -32.26
C SER A 139 -20.04 10.85 -30.94
N LYS A 140 -20.03 10.03 -29.89
CA LYS A 140 -20.47 10.40 -28.54
C LYS A 140 -19.63 11.53 -27.95
N TYR A 141 -18.32 11.49 -28.10
CA TYR A 141 -17.41 12.57 -27.69
C TYR A 141 -17.75 13.87 -28.43
N SER A 142 -18.00 13.80 -29.74
CA SER A 142 -18.44 14.96 -30.53
C SER A 142 -19.78 15.51 -30.04
N MET A 143 -20.74 14.66 -29.69
CA MET A 143 -22.02 15.07 -29.10
C MET A 143 -21.83 15.68 -27.71
N LYS A 144 -21.14 15.01 -26.79
CA LYS A 144 -20.83 15.52 -25.43
C LYS A 144 -20.06 16.84 -25.50
N ARG A 145 -19.15 17.00 -26.47
CA ARG A 145 -18.45 18.27 -26.74
C ARG A 145 -19.41 19.35 -27.24
N LYS A 146 -20.34 19.03 -28.15
CA LYS A 146 -21.38 19.97 -28.61
C LYS A 146 -22.35 20.36 -27.49
N GLU A 147 -22.77 19.42 -26.66
CA GLU A 147 -23.62 19.66 -25.48
C GLU A 147 -22.92 20.53 -24.46
N ALA A 148 -21.66 20.22 -24.14
CA ALA A 148 -20.84 21.05 -23.27
C ALA A 148 -20.71 22.47 -23.86
N THR A 149 -20.44 22.59 -25.16
CA THR A 149 -20.37 23.90 -25.85
C THR A 149 -21.71 24.64 -25.81
N ALA A 150 -22.85 23.95 -26.01
CA ALA A 150 -24.19 24.54 -25.97
C ALA A 150 -24.61 24.99 -24.56
N GLN A 151 -24.16 24.27 -23.53
CA GLN A 151 -24.33 24.62 -22.11
C GLN A 151 -23.26 25.59 -21.61
N ASN A 152 -22.38 26.06 -22.50
CA ASN A 152 -21.27 26.94 -22.18
C ASN A 152 -20.35 26.39 -21.08
N ARG A 153 -20.22 25.06 -20.98
CA ARG A 153 -19.32 24.34 -20.07
C ARG A 153 -18.21 23.62 -20.83
N ARG A 154 -17.11 23.29 -20.16
CA ARG A 154 -16.04 22.47 -20.72
C ARG A 154 -16.30 21.00 -20.39
N LEU A 155 -15.98 20.11 -21.32
CA LEU A 155 -16.02 18.67 -21.09
C LEU A 155 -14.93 18.28 -20.07
N THR A 156 -15.30 17.57 -19.02
CA THR A 156 -14.40 17.12 -17.95
C THR A 156 -14.04 15.64 -18.13
N LEU A 157 -12.98 15.18 -17.46
CA LEU A 157 -12.56 13.77 -17.51
C LEU A 157 -13.61 12.85 -16.88
N GLU A 158 -14.30 13.33 -15.83
CA GLU A 158 -15.42 12.63 -15.16
C GLU A 158 -16.59 12.38 -16.12
N ASP A 159 -16.79 13.23 -17.15
CA ASP A 159 -17.81 13.00 -18.19
C ASP A 159 -17.44 11.84 -19.14
N LEU A 160 -16.24 11.25 -19.04
CA LEU A 160 -15.68 10.25 -19.98
C LEU A 160 -15.24 8.94 -19.30
N GLU A 161 -15.47 8.78 -18.00
CA GLU A 161 -15.02 7.63 -17.20
C GLU A 161 -15.67 6.28 -17.59
N ASP A 162 -16.89 6.28 -18.16
CA ASP A 162 -17.64 5.06 -18.55
C ASP A 162 -16.99 4.21 -19.68
N CYS A 163 -15.76 4.52 -20.11
CA CYS A 163 -15.14 3.96 -21.32
C CYS A 163 -13.92 3.04 -21.05
N TRP A 164 -13.71 2.56 -19.83
CA TRP A 164 -12.52 1.77 -19.46
C TRP A 164 -12.88 0.52 -18.63
N ASP A 165 -12.29 -0.65 -18.96
CA ASP A 165 -11.84 -1.73 -18.03
C ASP A 165 -11.97 -3.17 -18.59
N ARG A 166 -11.04 -4.06 -18.18
CA ARG A 166 -11.20 -5.54 -18.07
C ARG A 166 -10.10 -6.23 -17.23
N VAL A 167 -10.47 -7.28 -16.48
CA VAL A 167 -9.58 -8.25 -15.77
C VAL A 167 -10.28 -9.62 -15.65
N ASP A 168 -9.85 -10.67 -16.40
CA ASP A 168 -10.51 -12.00 -16.33
C ASP A 168 -9.56 -13.21 -16.11
N VAL A 169 -8.23 -13.02 -16.03
CA VAL A 169 -7.27 -14.16 -15.95
C VAL A 169 -7.27 -14.86 -14.59
N ILE A 170 -7.47 -14.11 -13.50
CA ILE A 170 -7.42 -14.64 -12.11
C ILE A 170 -8.62 -15.58 -11.82
N ALA A 171 -9.78 -15.30 -12.41
CA ALA A 171 -10.99 -16.08 -12.19
C ALA A 171 -10.89 -17.51 -12.76
N ALA A 172 -10.25 -17.67 -13.92
CA ALA A 172 -10.13 -18.97 -14.58
C ALA A 172 -9.14 -19.94 -13.91
N LEU A 173 -8.27 -19.44 -13.04
CA LEU A 173 -7.31 -20.24 -12.28
C LEU A 173 -7.82 -20.65 -10.89
N GLY A 174 -9.14 -20.52 -10.63
CA GLY A 174 -9.74 -20.85 -9.33
C GLY A 174 -9.64 -19.71 -8.30
N GLY A 175 -9.43 -18.47 -8.76
CA GLY A 175 -9.25 -17.31 -7.89
C GLY A 175 -7.86 -17.24 -7.24
N VAL A 176 -7.62 -16.17 -6.48
CA VAL A 176 -6.32 -15.96 -5.82
C VAL A 176 -6.02 -17.06 -4.79
N GLU A 177 -7.02 -17.51 -4.05
CA GLU A 177 -6.88 -18.57 -3.03
C GLU A 177 -6.47 -19.90 -3.65
N GLY A 178 -7.09 -20.30 -4.76
CA GLY A 178 -6.73 -21.51 -5.50
C GLY A 178 -5.29 -21.49 -6.02
N ILE A 179 -4.81 -20.32 -6.48
CA ILE A 179 -3.41 -20.14 -6.90
C ILE A 179 -2.45 -20.30 -5.71
N LEU A 180 -2.80 -19.76 -4.55
CA LEU A 180 -1.92 -19.72 -3.38
C LEU A 180 -1.80 -21.07 -2.65
N GLU A 181 -2.76 -21.99 -2.79
CA GLU A 181 -2.64 -23.37 -2.27
C GLU A 181 -1.45 -24.12 -2.88
N HIS A 182 -1.04 -23.77 -4.10
CA HIS A 182 0.10 -24.36 -4.78
C HIS A 182 1.47 -23.82 -4.32
N ALA A 183 1.47 -22.82 -3.43
CA ALA A 183 2.65 -22.12 -2.90
C ALA A 183 2.72 -22.22 -1.36
N PRO A 184 3.91 -22.06 -0.73
CA PRO A 184 4.03 -22.07 0.73
C PRO A 184 3.63 -20.70 1.31
N PHE A 185 2.52 -20.12 0.81
CA PHE A 185 2.00 -18.84 1.28
C PHE A 185 1.59 -18.95 2.75
N LYS A 186 0.86 -20.02 3.13
CA LYS A 186 0.45 -20.24 4.52
C LYS A 186 1.67 -20.38 5.47
N GLY A 187 2.76 -21.00 5.00
CA GLY A 187 4.03 -21.07 5.75
C GLY A 187 4.77 -19.74 5.95
N THR A 188 4.31 -18.64 5.32
CA THR A 188 4.82 -17.29 5.61
C THR A 188 4.10 -16.61 6.78
N TYR A 189 3.00 -17.21 7.28
CA TYR A 189 2.18 -16.69 8.38
C TYR A 189 1.54 -15.32 8.14
N PHE A 190 1.44 -14.89 6.87
CA PHE A 190 0.63 -13.72 6.55
C PHE A 190 -0.87 -14.05 6.76
N PRO A 191 -1.63 -13.16 7.44
CA PRO A 191 -3.04 -13.41 7.74
C PRO A 191 -3.93 -13.35 6.50
N THR A 192 -3.50 -12.61 5.47
CA THR A 192 -4.21 -12.41 4.19
C THR A 192 -3.19 -12.25 3.07
N TRP A 193 -3.58 -12.62 1.84
CA TRP A 193 -2.75 -12.41 0.65
C TRP A 193 -2.77 -10.95 0.17
N GLU A 194 -3.78 -10.19 0.60
CA GLU A 194 -3.93 -8.76 0.35
C GLU A 194 -2.73 -8.01 0.96
N GLY A 195 -1.88 -7.43 0.10
CA GLY A 195 -0.63 -6.75 0.50
C GLY A 195 0.65 -7.55 0.29
N LEU A 196 0.59 -8.75 -0.29
CA LEU A 196 1.78 -9.54 -0.62
C LEU A 196 2.49 -8.96 -1.86
N PHE A 197 3.55 -8.18 -1.64
CA PHE A 197 4.31 -7.56 -2.73
C PHE A 197 5.48 -8.45 -3.19
N TRP A 198 5.41 -8.92 -4.43
CA TRP A 198 6.56 -9.53 -5.10
C TRP A 198 7.54 -8.45 -5.57
N GLU A 199 8.58 -8.20 -4.78
CA GLU A 199 9.64 -7.26 -5.14
C GLU A 199 10.28 -7.71 -6.47
N LYS A 200 10.11 -6.90 -7.54
CA LYS A 200 10.57 -7.20 -8.92
C LYS A 200 12.09 -7.37 -9.03
N ALA A 201 12.83 -6.75 -8.12
CA ALA A 201 14.25 -6.99 -7.86
C ALA A 201 14.53 -6.62 -6.40
N SER A 202 15.27 -7.46 -5.68
CA SER A 202 15.70 -7.11 -4.32
C SER A 202 16.67 -5.92 -4.36
N GLY A 203 16.62 -5.02 -3.36
CA GLY A 203 17.59 -3.93 -3.23
C GLY A 203 19.07 -4.40 -3.27
N PHE A 204 19.33 -5.65 -2.90
CA PHE A 204 20.62 -6.30 -3.06
C PHE A 204 21.02 -6.50 -4.54
N GLU A 205 20.12 -7.03 -5.38
CA GLU A 205 20.37 -7.24 -6.82
C GLU A 205 20.64 -5.92 -7.56
N GLU A 206 19.92 -4.86 -7.20
CA GLU A 206 20.17 -3.51 -7.74
C GLU A 206 21.52 -2.96 -7.31
N SER A 207 21.88 -3.09 -6.02
CA SER A 207 23.18 -2.64 -5.51
C SER A 207 24.36 -3.35 -6.20
N MET A 208 24.18 -4.62 -6.57
CA MET A 208 25.19 -5.44 -7.24
C MET A 208 25.24 -5.21 -8.75
N ARG A 209 24.15 -4.75 -9.37
CA ARG A 209 24.08 -4.44 -10.81
C ARG A 209 25.07 -3.35 -11.22
N TYR A 210 25.29 -2.37 -10.34
CA TYR A 210 26.20 -1.24 -10.60
C TYR A 210 27.64 -1.51 -10.12
N LYS A 211 27.90 -2.63 -9.45
CA LYS A 211 29.25 -3.05 -9.06
C LYS A 211 29.97 -3.77 -10.20
N LYS A 212 31.29 -3.62 -10.26
CA LYS A 212 32.12 -4.31 -11.24
C LYS A 212 32.27 -5.77 -10.83
N LEU A 213 31.52 -6.66 -11.49
CA LEU A 213 31.49 -8.10 -11.22
C LEU A 213 32.10 -8.90 -12.36
N THR A 214 32.66 -10.06 -12.02
CA THR A 214 33.10 -11.04 -13.02
C THR A 214 31.90 -11.66 -13.74
N ASN A 215 32.12 -12.23 -14.92
CA ASN A 215 31.06 -12.91 -15.68
C ASN A 215 30.47 -14.11 -14.90
N ALA A 216 31.29 -14.81 -14.11
CA ALA A 216 30.83 -15.87 -13.22
C ALA A 216 29.92 -15.35 -12.10
N GLN A 217 30.26 -14.21 -11.49
CA GLN A 217 29.40 -13.56 -10.48
C GLN A 217 28.08 -13.07 -11.07
N ARG A 218 28.10 -12.49 -12.27
CA ARG A 218 26.87 -12.09 -13.00
C ARG A 218 25.99 -13.29 -13.34
N SER A 219 26.60 -14.43 -13.68
CA SER A 219 25.89 -15.69 -13.89
C SER A 219 25.20 -16.17 -12.60
N GLY A 220 25.90 -16.12 -11.46
CA GLY A 220 25.33 -16.45 -10.15
C GLY A 220 24.17 -15.54 -9.74
N LEU A 221 24.26 -14.23 -9.99
CA LEU A 221 23.17 -13.28 -9.74
C LEU A 221 21.90 -13.62 -10.51
N ASN A 222 22.02 -14.08 -11.76
CA ASN A 222 20.86 -14.49 -12.56
C ASN A 222 20.19 -15.78 -12.04
N GLN A 223 20.77 -16.49 -11.07
CA GLN A 223 20.15 -17.67 -10.47
C GLN A 223 19.26 -17.33 -9.25
N ILE A 224 19.43 -16.14 -8.64
CA ILE A 224 18.66 -15.74 -7.45
C ILE A 224 17.15 -15.67 -7.74
N PRO A 225 16.67 -15.08 -8.85
CA PRO A 225 15.24 -15.07 -9.16
C PRO A 225 14.69 -16.47 -9.43
N ASN A 226 15.45 -17.34 -10.10
CA ASN A 226 15.03 -18.72 -10.33
C ASN A 226 14.93 -19.50 -9.02
N ARG A 227 15.81 -19.22 -8.06
CA ARG A 227 15.77 -19.81 -6.73
C ARG A 227 14.54 -19.35 -5.93
N ARG A 228 14.19 -18.05 -6.01
CA ARG A 228 12.94 -17.49 -5.45
C ARG A 228 11.70 -18.13 -6.08
N PHE A 229 11.69 -18.29 -7.39
CA PHE A 229 10.62 -18.97 -8.10
C PHE A 229 10.50 -20.44 -7.67
N THR A 230 11.63 -21.16 -7.57
CA THR A 230 11.63 -22.59 -7.20
C THR A 230 11.11 -22.82 -5.78
N ILE A 231 11.45 -21.94 -4.82
CA ILE A 231 10.98 -22.09 -3.44
C ILE A 231 9.49 -21.76 -3.31
N TRP A 232 9.01 -20.76 -4.06
CA TRP A 232 7.61 -20.37 -4.04
C TRP A 232 6.68 -21.45 -4.60
N TRP A 233 7.10 -22.16 -5.64
CA TRP A 233 6.30 -23.27 -6.18
C TRP A 233 6.73 -24.62 -5.61
N SER A 234 7.49 -24.64 -4.51
CA SER A 234 8.07 -25.88 -3.98
C SER A 234 7.06 -26.93 -3.53
N PRO A 235 5.90 -26.62 -2.91
CA PRO A 235 4.93 -27.66 -2.55
C PRO A 235 4.37 -28.41 -3.75
N THR A 236 4.26 -27.74 -4.90
CA THR A 236 3.78 -28.34 -6.16
C THR A 236 4.91 -29.00 -6.95
N ILE A 237 6.10 -28.39 -7.01
CA ILE A 237 7.24 -28.90 -7.78
C ILE A 237 7.89 -30.12 -7.09
N ASN A 238 7.92 -30.16 -5.77
CA ASN A 238 8.53 -31.22 -4.95
C ASN A 238 7.47 -32.11 -4.28
N ARG A 239 6.52 -32.62 -5.08
CA ARG A 239 5.39 -33.42 -4.61
C ARG A 239 5.64 -34.94 -4.66
N ALA A 240 4.92 -35.71 -3.85
CA ALA A 240 5.00 -37.16 -3.77
C ALA A 240 4.41 -37.90 -4.98
N ASN A 241 3.40 -37.35 -5.66
CA ASN A 241 2.75 -37.95 -6.83
C ASN A 241 3.60 -37.80 -8.11
N VAL A 242 4.74 -38.49 -8.12
CA VAL A 242 5.73 -38.52 -9.20
C VAL A 242 5.94 -40.00 -9.58
N TYR A 243 5.66 -40.33 -10.85
CA TYR A 243 5.50 -41.70 -11.34
C TYR A 243 6.72 -42.63 -11.12
N VAL A 244 7.92 -42.08 -10.92
CA VAL A 244 9.14 -42.77 -10.47
C VAL A 244 10.09 -41.75 -9.84
N GLY A 245 10.59 -41.97 -8.61
CA GLY A 245 11.49 -41.00 -7.97
C GLY A 245 12.27 -41.49 -6.74
N PHE A 246 13.54 -41.09 -6.68
CA PHE A 246 14.46 -41.26 -5.54
C PHE A 246 14.04 -40.30 -4.41
N GLN A 247 13.43 -40.80 -3.33
CA GLN A 247 13.07 -40.02 -2.15
C GLN A 247 14.29 -39.89 -1.22
N VAL A 248 14.67 -38.65 -0.89
CA VAL A 248 15.82 -38.38 -0.01
C VAL A 248 15.42 -37.39 1.07
N GLN A 249 15.71 -37.72 2.32
CA GLN A 249 15.57 -36.77 3.42
C GLN A 249 16.76 -35.78 3.43
N LEU A 250 16.48 -34.49 3.62
CA LEU A 250 17.52 -33.48 3.78
C LEU A 250 18.14 -33.56 5.18
N ASP A 251 19.48 -33.45 5.25
CA ASP A 251 20.22 -33.53 6.51
C ASP A 251 19.69 -32.52 7.55
N LEU A 252 19.54 -32.98 8.80
CA LEU A 252 19.09 -32.18 9.96
C LEU A 252 17.66 -31.64 9.88
N THR A 253 16.86 -32.07 8.90
CA THR A 253 15.47 -31.64 8.72
C THR A 253 14.57 -32.82 8.43
N GLY A 254 13.26 -32.64 8.60
CA GLY A 254 12.25 -33.63 8.24
C GLY A 254 11.79 -33.60 6.79
N ILE A 255 12.49 -32.87 5.92
CA ILE A 255 12.01 -32.57 4.57
C ILE A 255 12.42 -33.68 3.60
N PHE A 256 11.46 -34.19 2.83
CA PHE A 256 11.71 -35.15 1.76
C PHE A 256 11.81 -34.45 0.40
N MET A 257 12.86 -34.80 -0.35
CA MET A 257 13.06 -34.38 -1.73
C MET A 257 12.64 -35.52 -2.65
N HIS A 258 11.65 -35.28 -3.50
CA HIS A 258 11.14 -36.26 -4.47
C HIS A 258 11.87 -36.19 -5.82
N GLY A 259 13.03 -35.52 -5.88
CA GLY A 259 13.92 -35.52 -7.04
C GLY A 259 15.16 -34.63 -6.84
N LYS A 260 16.11 -34.72 -7.77
CA LYS A 260 17.34 -33.92 -7.75
C LYS A 260 17.06 -32.51 -8.29
N ILE A 261 16.57 -31.62 -7.42
CA ILE A 261 16.33 -30.20 -7.69
C ILE A 261 17.33 -29.36 -6.87
N PRO A 262 18.51 -29.03 -7.41
CA PRO A 262 19.59 -28.41 -6.64
C PRO A 262 19.24 -27.01 -6.10
N THR A 263 18.50 -26.22 -6.88
CA THR A 263 18.07 -24.87 -6.50
C THR A 263 17.17 -24.89 -5.26
N LEU A 264 16.22 -25.83 -5.20
CA LEU A 264 15.34 -26.02 -4.05
C LEU A 264 16.10 -26.52 -2.83
N LYS A 265 16.99 -27.51 -3.01
CA LYS A 265 17.82 -28.04 -1.92
C LYS A 265 18.61 -26.93 -1.22
N ILE A 266 19.25 -26.04 -1.99
CA ILE A 266 20.03 -24.92 -1.43
C ILE A 266 19.11 -23.98 -0.63
N SER A 267 17.93 -23.64 -1.17
CA SER A 267 16.97 -22.77 -0.49
C SER A 267 16.51 -23.32 0.84
N LEU A 268 16.11 -24.59 0.89
CA LEU A 268 15.60 -25.21 2.11
C LEU A 268 16.68 -25.36 3.18
N ILE A 269 17.92 -25.65 2.78
CA ILE A 269 19.08 -25.65 3.69
C ILE A 269 19.33 -24.25 4.27
N GLN A 270 19.14 -23.19 3.48
CA GLN A 270 19.28 -21.82 3.95
C GLN A 270 18.17 -21.41 4.92
N ILE A 271 16.92 -21.84 4.70
CA ILE A 271 15.83 -21.60 5.65
C ILE A 271 16.15 -22.28 6.97
N PHE A 272 16.41 -23.59 6.95
CA PHE A 272 16.63 -24.39 8.15
C PHE A 272 18.09 -24.40 8.65
N HIS A 273 18.85 -23.34 8.34
CA HIS A 273 20.23 -23.20 8.79
C HIS A 273 20.31 -23.11 10.32
N ALA A 274 21.52 -23.30 10.86
CA ALA A 274 21.77 -23.19 12.30
C ALA A 274 20.84 -24.05 13.18
N HIS A 275 20.52 -25.26 12.69
CA HIS A 275 19.67 -26.25 13.38
C HIS A 275 18.25 -25.76 13.69
N LEU A 276 17.68 -24.89 12.85
CA LEU A 276 16.37 -24.29 13.08
C LEU A 276 15.26 -25.33 13.31
N TRP A 277 15.27 -26.45 12.58
CA TRP A 277 14.30 -27.54 12.78
C TRP A 277 14.29 -28.09 14.22
N GLN A 278 15.47 -28.31 14.79
CA GLN A 278 15.62 -28.80 16.16
C GLN A 278 15.20 -27.72 17.16
N LYS A 279 15.54 -26.46 16.89
CA LYS A 279 15.16 -25.31 17.73
C LYS A 279 13.66 -25.09 17.75
N ILE A 280 12.96 -25.25 16.63
CA ILE A 280 11.49 -25.15 16.57
C ILE A 280 10.88 -26.23 17.47
N HIS A 281 11.30 -27.49 17.30
CA HIS A 281 10.80 -28.61 18.11
C HIS A 281 11.03 -28.37 19.61
N GLU A 282 12.25 -27.99 19.99
CA GLU A 282 12.57 -27.73 21.40
C GLU A 282 11.82 -26.51 21.95
N SER A 283 11.69 -25.42 21.19
CA SER A 283 10.99 -24.21 21.63
C SER A 283 9.52 -24.49 21.88
N VAL A 284 8.83 -25.22 20.99
CA VAL A 284 7.42 -25.58 21.16
C VAL A 284 7.24 -26.46 22.41
N ILE A 285 8.14 -27.41 22.65
CA ILE A 285 8.08 -28.28 23.83
C ILE A 285 8.29 -27.47 25.11
N MET A 286 9.23 -26.52 25.12
CA MET A 286 9.46 -25.66 26.28
C MET A 286 8.23 -24.79 26.58
N ASP A 287 7.61 -24.20 25.56
CA ASP A 287 6.40 -23.38 25.74
C ASP A 287 5.23 -24.23 26.26
N LEU A 288 5.06 -25.45 25.75
CA LEU A 288 4.06 -26.39 26.25
C LEU A 288 4.31 -26.76 27.72
N CYS A 289 5.54 -27.09 28.11
CA CYS A 289 5.87 -27.36 29.51
C CYS A 289 5.49 -26.19 30.43
N GLN A 290 5.82 -24.95 30.03
CA GLN A 290 5.47 -23.75 30.81
C GLN A 290 3.95 -23.57 30.98
N VAL A 291 3.17 -23.90 29.95
CA VAL A 291 1.70 -23.85 30.05
C VAL A 291 1.18 -24.94 30.98
N PHE A 292 1.72 -26.15 30.89
CA PHE A 292 1.29 -27.26 31.75
C PHE A 292 1.68 -27.06 33.22
N ASP A 293 2.83 -26.45 33.50
CA ASP A 293 3.26 -26.11 34.86
C ASP A 293 2.33 -25.08 35.55
N GLN A 294 1.57 -24.29 34.79
CA GLN A 294 0.59 -23.35 35.33
C GLN A 294 -0.73 -24.02 35.73
N GLU A 295 -1.01 -25.23 35.23
CA GLU A 295 -2.32 -25.89 35.36
C GLU A 295 -2.24 -27.21 36.16
N LEU A 296 -1.21 -27.37 36.99
CA LEU A 296 -0.96 -28.61 37.76
C LEU A 296 -2.14 -28.99 38.66
N GLU A 297 -2.64 -28.05 39.45
CA GLU A 297 -3.74 -28.30 40.41
C GLU A 297 -5.06 -28.59 39.69
N ALA A 298 -5.39 -27.79 38.66
CA ALA A 298 -6.65 -27.89 37.92
C ALA A 298 -6.78 -29.23 37.19
N LEU A 299 -5.66 -29.77 36.68
CA LEU A 299 -5.61 -31.03 35.94
C LEU A 299 -5.22 -32.24 36.79
N GLN A 300 -5.02 -32.08 38.11
CA GLN A 300 -4.58 -33.13 39.03
C GLN A 300 -3.25 -33.79 38.61
N ILE A 301 -2.32 -32.97 38.11
CA ILE A 301 -0.97 -33.39 37.73
C ILE A 301 -0.05 -33.23 38.95
N GLU A 302 0.66 -34.30 39.31
CA GLU A 302 1.68 -34.27 40.36
C GLU A 302 2.95 -33.58 39.85
N THR A 303 3.46 -34.02 38.69
CA THR A 303 4.64 -33.44 38.06
C THR A 303 4.55 -33.51 36.54
N VAL A 304 5.08 -32.48 35.87
CA VAL A 304 5.34 -32.44 34.43
C VAL A 304 6.84 -32.59 34.23
N GLN A 305 7.25 -33.68 33.57
CA GLN A 305 8.65 -33.97 33.28
C GLN A 305 8.92 -33.80 31.79
N LYS A 306 9.79 -32.86 31.44
CA LYS A 306 10.39 -32.83 30.09
C LYS A 306 11.40 -33.98 29.98
N GLU A 307 11.20 -34.85 28.99
CA GLU A 307 12.10 -35.96 28.73
C GLU A 307 13.42 -35.50 28.10
N ARG A 308 14.47 -36.32 28.28
CA ARG A 308 15.76 -36.08 27.60
C ARG A 308 15.64 -36.50 26.14
N ILE A 309 15.31 -35.54 25.29
CA ILE A 309 15.09 -35.75 23.86
C ILE A 309 16.43 -36.02 23.15
N HIS A 310 16.47 -37.08 22.34
CA HIS A 310 17.64 -37.36 21.50
C HIS A 310 17.81 -36.25 20.44
N PRO A 311 19.04 -35.74 20.16
CA PRO A 311 19.26 -34.59 19.27
C PRO A 311 18.70 -34.73 17.84
N ARG A 312 18.48 -35.98 17.40
CA ARG A 312 17.94 -36.31 16.06
C ARG A 312 16.45 -36.67 16.04
N LYS A 313 15.78 -36.72 17.20
CA LYS A 313 14.39 -37.18 17.31
C LYS A 313 13.44 -36.32 16.49
N SER A 314 13.62 -34.99 16.53
CA SER A 314 12.75 -34.02 15.86
C SER A 314 12.62 -34.21 14.35
N TYR A 315 13.57 -34.87 13.70
CA TYR A 315 13.55 -35.18 12.27
C TYR A 315 13.71 -36.68 11.98
N LYS A 316 13.42 -37.55 12.94
CA LYS A 316 13.35 -39.00 12.73
C LYS A 316 11.91 -39.36 12.38
N MET A 317 11.65 -39.70 11.11
CA MET A 317 10.28 -39.88 10.59
C MET A 317 9.72 -41.30 10.69
N ASN A 318 10.51 -42.22 11.27
CA ASN A 318 10.29 -43.66 11.22
C ASN A 318 9.90 -44.23 12.58
N SER A 319 10.31 -43.55 13.67
CA SER A 319 10.03 -43.91 15.06
C SER A 319 10.21 -42.69 15.94
N SER A 320 9.53 -42.69 17.08
CA SER A 320 9.52 -41.57 18.02
C SER A 320 9.56 -42.03 19.49
N CYS A 321 9.59 -41.07 20.40
CA CYS A 321 9.49 -41.23 21.85
C CYS A 321 8.74 -40.04 22.45
N ALA A 322 8.28 -40.18 23.69
CA ALA A 322 7.66 -39.08 24.43
C ALA A 322 8.62 -37.89 24.63
N ASP A 323 8.10 -36.67 24.52
CA ASP A 323 8.83 -35.43 24.83
C ASP A 323 8.51 -34.89 26.21
N ILE A 324 7.25 -35.05 26.63
CA ILE A 324 6.74 -34.61 27.93
C ILE A 324 6.01 -35.79 28.56
N LEU A 325 6.24 -36.01 29.84
CA LEU A 325 5.58 -37.04 30.62
C LEU A 325 4.89 -36.40 31.84
N PHE A 326 3.63 -36.75 32.03
CA PHE A 326 2.82 -36.33 33.16
C PHE A 326 2.64 -37.48 34.14
N PHE A 327 2.69 -37.16 35.43
CA PHE A 327 2.35 -38.07 36.52
C PHE A 327 1.07 -37.59 37.18
N SER A 328 0.08 -38.47 37.30
CA SER A 328 -1.20 -38.15 37.94
C SER A 328 -1.05 -38.21 39.47
N ALA A 329 -1.68 -37.26 40.17
CA ALA A 329 -1.79 -37.30 41.63
C ALA A 329 -2.63 -38.48 42.14
N TYR A 330 -3.52 -39.04 41.31
CA TYR A 330 -4.31 -40.23 41.62
C TYR A 330 -4.43 -41.14 40.40
N LYS A 331 -5.48 -40.96 39.59
CA LYS A 331 -5.74 -41.67 38.33
C LYS A 331 -6.61 -40.79 37.44
N TRP A 332 -6.28 -40.71 36.16
CA TRP A 332 -7.15 -40.08 35.16
C TRP A 332 -8.03 -41.13 34.49
N ASN A 333 -9.32 -40.80 34.33
CA ASN A 333 -10.21 -41.51 33.41
C ASN A 333 -9.89 -41.05 31.99
N ILE A 334 -9.56 -42.00 31.13
CA ILE A 334 -9.07 -41.73 29.78
C ILE A 334 -10.20 -41.98 28.76
N SER A 335 -10.37 -41.05 27.83
CA SER A 335 -11.34 -41.18 26.74
C SER A 335 -10.88 -42.12 25.62
N ARG A 336 -11.82 -42.44 24.73
CA ARG A 336 -11.50 -43.02 23.43
C ARG A 336 -10.63 -42.08 22.61
N LEU A 337 -9.93 -42.63 21.62
CA LEU A 337 -9.15 -41.85 20.67
C LEU A 337 -10.05 -40.86 19.94
N SER A 338 -9.71 -39.58 20.01
CA SER A 338 -10.38 -38.50 19.29
C SER A 338 -9.38 -37.40 18.91
N ILE A 339 -9.76 -36.58 17.93
CA ILE A 339 -8.97 -35.40 17.54
C ILE A 339 -9.26 -34.25 18.51
N VAL A 340 -8.33 -33.29 18.59
CA VAL A 340 -8.42 -32.15 19.51
C VAL A 340 -9.65 -31.27 19.27
N THR A 341 -10.21 -31.24 18.06
CA THR A 341 -11.38 -30.42 17.69
C THR A 341 -12.73 -31.07 18.00
N ASP A 342 -12.77 -32.37 18.33
CA ASP A 342 -14.01 -33.07 18.65
C ASP A 342 -14.62 -32.56 19.96
N SER A 343 -15.93 -32.27 19.96
CA SER A 343 -16.63 -31.69 21.11
C SER A 343 -17.21 -32.72 22.10
N LYS A 344 -17.27 -34.00 21.72
CA LYS A 344 -17.82 -35.08 22.55
C LYS A 344 -16.78 -36.15 22.79
N ASP A 345 -16.24 -36.17 24.01
CA ASP A 345 -15.38 -37.26 24.46
C ASP A 345 -16.21 -38.29 25.24
N VAL A 346 -16.13 -39.54 24.81
CA VAL A 346 -16.68 -40.68 25.56
C VAL A 346 -15.55 -41.24 26.41
N LEU A 347 -15.69 -41.13 27.73
CA LEU A 347 -14.76 -41.73 28.69
C LEU A 347 -14.91 -43.26 28.64
N ASP A 348 -13.80 -43.97 28.48
CA ASP A 348 -13.76 -45.43 28.65
C ASP A 348 -13.52 -45.76 30.14
N ASP A 349 -13.79 -47.00 30.56
CA ASP A 349 -13.43 -47.53 31.89
C ASP A 349 -11.89 -47.66 32.09
N SER A 350 -11.08 -47.18 31.15
CA SER A 350 -9.64 -47.24 31.21
C SER A 350 -9.06 -46.07 32.02
N THR A 351 -8.28 -46.39 33.05
CA THR A 351 -7.58 -45.40 33.88
C THR A 351 -6.09 -45.41 33.63
N SER A 352 -5.44 -44.25 33.66
CA SER A 352 -3.97 -44.14 33.57
C SER A 352 -3.38 -43.24 34.66
N ASN A 353 -2.19 -43.59 35.13
CA ASN A 353 -1.40 -42.80 36.09
C ASN A 353 -0.31 -41.98 35.38
N LYS A 354 0.00 -42.31 34.12
CA LYS A 354 1.02 -41.66 33.29
C LYS A 354 0.42 -41.24 31.96
N TYR A 355 0.77 -40.06 31.51
CA TYR A 355 0.32 -39.54 30.23
C TYR A 355 1.49 -38.91 29.48
N TRP A 356 1.66 -39.19 28.18
CA TRP A 356 2.76 -38.63 27.40
C TRP A 356 2.28 -37.66 26.32
N VAL A 357 3.14 -36.72 25.95
CA VAL A 357 2.95 -35.85 24.78
C VAL A 357 4.17 -36.00 23.85
N ASP A 358 3.91 -36.16 22.56
CA ASP A 358 4.90 -36.26 21.49
C ASP A 358 4.61 -35.20 20.42
N VAL A 359 5.56 -34.30 20.17
CA VAL A 359 5.49 -33.25 19.15
C VAL A 359 6.21 -33.73 17.89
N GLN A 360 5.49 -33.75 16.77
CA GLN A 360 5.98 -34.13 15.45
C GLN A 360 5.97 -32.93 14.51
N LEU A 361 7.12 -32.64 13.91
CA LEU A 361 7.24 -31.61 12.88
C LEU A 361 7.16 -32.25 11.49
N ARG A 362 6.53 -31.57 10.54
CA ARG A 362 6.39 -31.99 9.15
C ARG A 362 6.64 -30.81 8.23
N TRP A 363 7.08 -31.12 7.01
CA TRP A 363 7.04 -30.20 5.88
C TRP A 363 6.18 -30.83 4.78
N GLY A 364 4.93 -30.40 4.64
CA GLY A 364 3.97 -30.93 3.67
C GLY A 364 4.24 -30.52 2.24
N ASP A 365 3.62 -31.23 1.30
CA ASP A 365 3.58 -30.91 -0.12
C ASP A 365 2.13 -30.75 -0.60
N PHE A 366 1.91 -30.38 -1.86
CA PHE A 366 0.56 -30.16 -2.39
C PHE A 366 -0.33 -31.41 -2.30
N ASP A 367 0.23 -32.60 -2.51
CA ASP A 367 -0.50 -33.87 -2.43
C ASP A 367 -0.86 -34.26 -1.00
N THR A 368 0.05 -33.98 -0.07
CA THR A 368 0.03 -34.46 1.29
C THR A 368 0.35 -33.30 2.23
N HIS A 369 -0.69 -32.57 2.61
CA HIS A 369 -0.63 -31.52 3.65
C HIS A 369 -1.79 -31.61 4.65
N ASP A 370 -2.71 -32.57 4.49
CA ASP A 370 -3.66 -32.91 5.54
C ASP A 370 -2.91 -33.40 6.79
N ILE A 371 -2.96 -32.57 7.83
CA ILE A 371 -2.29 -32.82 9.10
C ILE A 371 -3.06 -33.83 9.96
N GLU A 372 -4.38 -33.93 9.80
CA GLU A 372 -5.21 -34.86 10.56
C GLU A 372 -4.87 -36.30 10.22
N HIS A 373 -4.94 -36.60 8.92
CA HIS A 373 -4.60 -37.92 8.43
C HIS A 373 -3.16 -38.30 8.81
N TYR A 374 -2.22 -37.35 8.74
CA TYR A 374 -0.83 -37.58 9.11
C TYR A 374 -0.65 -37.95 10.59
N VAL A 375 -1.19 -37.15 11.51
CA VAL A 375 -1.03 -37.37 12.96
C VAL A 375 -1.70 -38.67 13.38
N ARG A 376 -2.90 -38.95 12.86
CA ARG A 376 -3.63 -40.19 13.15
C ARG A 376 -2.85 -41.42 12.67
N SER A 377 -2.35 -41.39 11.44
CA SER A 377 -1.54 -42.46 10.86
C SER A 377 -0.27 -42.70 11.70
N LYS A 378 0.48 -41.64 12.00
CA LYS A 378 1.71 -41.73 12.82
C LYS A 378 1.47 -42.20 14.24
N PHE A 379 0.38 -41.78 14.88
CA PHE A 379 0.03 -42.24 16.22
C PHE A 379 -0.23 -43.75 16.25
N LEU A 380 -1.00 -44.27 15.28
CA LEU A 380 -1.29 -45.70 15.18
C LEU A 380 -0.04 -46.51 14.81
N ASP A 381 0.78 -46.00 13.89
CA ASP A 381 2.05 -46.63 13.51
C ASP A 381 3.00 -46.71 14.70
N TYR A 382 3.23 -45.61 15.42
CA TYR A 382 4.23 -45.59 16.51
C TYR A 382 3.79 -46.31 17.78
N ILE A 383 2.49 -46.47 18.03
CA ILE A 383 2.02 -47.26 19.18
C ILE A 383 2.05 -48.77 18.88
N SER A 384 1.86 -49.15 17.61
CA SER A 384 1.92 -50.56 17.20
C SER A 384 3.34 -51.03 16.88
N ASP A 385 4.24 -50.12 16.53
CA ASP A 385 5.63 -50.41 16.20
C ASP A 385 6.49 -50.70 17.45
N SER A 386 7.33 -51.72 17.36
CA SER A 386 8.24 -52.12 18.44
C SER A 386 9.49 -51.25 18.56
N MET A 387 9.81 -50.42 17.54
CA MET A 387 10.94 -49.49 17.61
C MET A 387 10.62 -48.19 18.35
N SER A 388 9.34 -47.86 18.53
CA SER A 388 8.88 -46.67 19.24
C SER A 388 8.45 -47.06 20.64
N ILE A 389 9.00 -46.39 21.67
CA ILE A 389 8.77 -46.76 23.07
C ILE A 389 8.10 -45.60 23.77
N TYR A 390 6.87 -45.82 24.26
CA TYR A 390 6.12 -44.87 25.06
C TYR A 390 5.91 -45.39 26.49
N PRO A 391 5.98 -44.52 27.53
CA PRO A 391 5.88 -44.96 28.92
C PRO A 391 4.50 -45.45 29.38
N SER A 392 3.45 -45.18 28.60
CA SER A 392 2.08 -45.61 28.88
C SER A 392 1.26 -45.72 27.58
N PRO A 393 0.12 -46.44 27.57
CA PRO A 393 -0.77 -46.51 26.41
C PRO A 393 -1.68 -45.26 26.27
N ALA A 394 -1.58 -44.29 27.17
CA ALA A 394 -2.37 -43.05 27.16
C ALA A 394 -1.44 -41.86 26.88
N GLY A 395 -1.69 -41.15 25.79
CA GLY A 395 -0.91 -39.97 25.43
C GLY A 395 -1.44 -39.25 24.20
N ALA A 396 -0.87 -38.10 23.90
CA ALA A 396 -1.21 -37.24 22.77
C ALA A 396 -0.03 -37.10 21.81
N MET A 397 -0.32 -37.19 20.52
CA MET A 397 0.60 -36.76 19.48
C MET A 397 0.11 -35.45 18.89
N ILE A 398 1.00 -34.47 18.83
CA ILE A 398 0.77 -33.14 18.25
C ILE A 398 1.58 -33.08 16.96
N GLY A 399 0.93 -32.95 15.80
CA GLY A 399 1.60 -32.70 14.53
C GLY A 399 1.54 -31.24 14.13
N MET A 400 2.65 -30.73 13.60
CA MET A 400 2.74 -29.39 13.04
C MET A 400 3.33 -29.45 11.62
N ASP A 401 2.60 -28.92 10.64
CA ASP A 401 3.07 -28.71 9.28
C ASP A 401 3.65 -27.31 9.14
N LEU A 402 4.97 -27.22 9.01
CA LEU A 402 5.70 -25.96 8.90
C LEU A 402 5.56 -25.30 7.52
N ALA A 403 5.12 -26.03 6.48
CA ALA A 403 4.94 -25.48 5.14
C ALA A 403 3.57 -24.79 4.97
N TYR A 404 2.57 -25.27 5.70
CA TYR A 404 1.18 -24.82 5.58
C TYR A 404 0.60 -24.18 6.85
N ASP A 405 1.41 -24.05 7.92
CA ASP A 405 0.96 -23.55 9.23
C ASP A 405 -0.29 -24.28 9.75
N LEU A 406 -0.27 -25.61 9.68
CA LEU A 406 -1.35 -26.45 10.19
C LEU A 406 -0.86 -27.20 11.41
N TRP A 407 -1.70 -27.31 12.44
CA TRP A 407 -1.42 -28.17 13.56
C TRP A 407 -2.68 -28.94 13.97
N LEU A 408 -2.47 -30.14 14.49
CA LEU A 408 -3.53 -30.94 15.09
C LEU A 408 -2.94 -31.81 16.19
N ALA A 409 -3.78 -32.25 17.12
CA ALA A 409 -3.43 -33.30 18.06
C ALA A 409 -4.45 -34.45 18.01
N TYR A 410 -3.93 -35.67 18.09
CA TYR A 410 -4.71 -36.91 18.17
C TYR A 410 -4.32 -37.66 19.44
N SER A 411 -5.31 -38.05 20.24
CA SER A 411 -5.04 -38.55 21.58
C SER A 411 -6.21 -39.28 22.20
N LYS A 412 -5.93 -39.98 23.31
CA LYS A 412 -6.91 -40.30 24.34
C LYS A 412 -6.89 -39.22 25.41
N TRP A 413 -7.92 -38.39 25.53
CA TRP A 413 -7.94 -37.25 26.44
C TRP A 413 -8.31 -37.62 27.88
N PHE A 414 -7.67 -36.99 28.86
CA PHE A 414 -8.21 -36.87 30.21
C PHE A 414 -8.94 -35.53 30.38
N PRO A 415 -9.88 -35.41 31.34
CA PRO A 415 -10.69 -34.20 31.51
C PRO A 415 -9.85 -32.93 31.66
N GLY A 416 -10.18 -31.88 30.89
CA GLY A 416 -9.49 -30.59 30.92
C GLY A 416 -8.27 -30.44 29.99
N MET A 417 -7.65 -31.53 29.55
CA MET A 417 -6.45 -31.48 28.68
C MET A 417 -6.74 -30.87 27.31
N LYS A 418 -7.89 -31.23 26.71
CA LYS A 418 -8.28 -30.82 25.36
C LYS A 418 -8.46 -29.30 25.19
N PRO A 419 -9.28 -28.60 26.02
CA PRO A 419 -9.42 -27.15 25.92
C PRO A 419 -8.11 -26.41 26.27
N LEU A 420 -7.31 -26.93 27.21
CA LEU A 420 -6.01 -26.33 27.52
C LEU A 420 -5.08 -26.39 26.31
N LEU A 421 -4.98 -27.55 25.66
CA LEU A 421 -4.10 -27.73 24.51
C LEU A 421 -4.53 -26.85 23.32
N GLN A 422 -5.84 -26.68 23.09
CA GLN A 422 -6.37 -25.76 22.07
C GLN A 422 -5.92 -24.31 22.32
N GLN A 423 -6.08 -23.83 23.55
CA GLN A 423 -5.69 -22.47 23.92
C GLN A 423 -4.17 -22.28 23.86
N ALA A 424 -3.41 -23.26 24.35
CA ALA A 424 -1.96 -23.26 24.36
C ALA A 424 -1.41 -23.18 22.92
N MET A 425 -1.81 -24.10 22.05
CA MET A 425 -1.31 -24.17 20.68
C MET A 425 -1.72 -22.95 19.85
N SER A 426 -2.94 -22.44 20.02
CA SER A 426 -3.35 -21.20 19.33
C SER A 426 -2.49 -19.99 19.71
N LYS A 427 -1.89 -19.98 20.91
CA LYS A 427 -0.99 -18.92 21.38
C LYS A 427 0.44 -19.18 20.93
N ILE A 428 0.92 -20.42 21.04
CA ILE A 428 2.28 -20.83 20.65
C ILE A 428 2.52 -20.56 19.17
N VAL A 429 1.61 -20.99 18.28
CA VAL A 429 1.78 -20.78 16.83
C VAL A 429 1.95 -19.30 16.46
N LYS A 430 1.24 -18.40 17.15
CA LYS A 430 1.27 -16.95 16.88
C LYS A 430 2.44 -16.20 17.53
N ALA A 431 2.98 -16.71 18.62
CA ALA A 431 3.91 -15.95 19.48
C ALA A 431 5.31 -16.57 19.59
N ASN A 432 5.49 -17.82 19.14
CA ASN A 432 6.75 -18.53 19.29
C ASN A 432 7.85 -17.87 18.43
N PRO A 433 8.98 -17.47 19.03
CA PRO A 433 10.05 -16.74 18.32
C PRO A 433 10.86 -17.62 17.34
N ALA A 434 10.74 -18.94 17.44
CA ALA A 434 11.33 -19.86 16.45
C ALA A 434 10.40 -20.05 15.23
N LEU A 435 9.08 -19.82 15.39
CA LEU A 435 8.09 -19.84 14.32
C LEU A 435 7.90 -18.47 13.64
N HIS A 436 8.08 -17.36 14.39
CA HIS A 436 7.92 -16.00 13.88
C HIS A 436 9.12 -15.10 14.18
N VAL A 437 9.45 -14.26 13.21
CA VAL A 437 10.20 -13.01 13.44
C VAL A 437 9.14 -11.90 13.52
N PRO A 438 8.80 -11.36 14.72
CA PRO A 438 7.53 -10.66 14.90
C PRO A 438 7.47 -9.25 14.29
N SER A 439 6.37 -8.97 13.59
CA SER A 439 5.89 -7.64 13.18
C SER A 439 4.77 -7.17 14.13
N ASN A 440 5.09 -6.80 15.37
CA ASN A 440 4.09 -6.53 16.41
C ASN A 440 3.91 -5.02 16.70
N TYR A 441 2.86 -4.40 16.14
CA TYR A 441 2.47 -3.01 16.44
C TYR A 441 2.16 -2.77 17.93
N SER A 442 1.68 -3.80 18.64
CA SER A 442 1.40 -3.75 20.09
C SER A 442 2.65 -3.67 20.96
N GLU A 443 3.81 -4.09 20.46
CA GLU A 443 5.10 -4.02 21.17
C GLU A 443 5.52 -2.57 21.45
N LEU A 444 5.05 -1.61 20.62
CA LEU A 444 5.30 -0.17 20.76
C LEU A 444 4.84 0.42 22.10
N PHE A 445 3.88 -0.23 22.76
CA PHE A 445 3.29 0.22 24.03
C PHE A 445 3.69 -0.64 25.22
N SER A 446 4.71 -1.49 25.06
CA SER A 446 5.29 -2.26 26.15
C SER A 446 5.94 -1.35 27.20
N ASN A 447 6.41 -1.95 28.30
CA ASN A 447 7.09 -1.18 29.34
C ASN A 447 8.45 -0.60 28.90
N GLN A 448 8.97 -1.02 27.75
CA GLN A 448 10.26 -0.57 27.23
C GLN A 448 10.18 0.86 26.67
N ILE A 449 11.29 1.60 26.81
CA ILE A 449 11.42 2.92 26.17
C ILE A 449 11.78 2.69 24.71
N ILE A 450 10.88 3.10 23.82
CA ILE A 450 11.02 2.95 22.37
C ILE A 450 11.03 4.35 21.75
N TRP A 451 11.96 4.62 20.83
CA TRP A 451 12.00 5.87 20.09
C TRP A 451 11.75 5.65 18.60
N PHE A 452 10.92 6.48 18.00
CA PHE A 452 10.87 6.69 16.56
C PHE A 452 11.83 7.79 16.16
N VAL A 453 12.65 7.54 15.13
CA VAL A 453 13.52 8.54 14.51
C VAL A 453 13.07 8.75 13.08
N ASP A 454 12.64 9.98 12.76
CA ASP A 454 12.32 10.42 11.41
C ASP A 454 13.31 11.49 10.95
N ASP A 455 14.07 11.18 9.92
CA ASP A 455 15.07 12.07 9.32
C ASP A 455 14.54 12.82 8.09
N THR A 456 13.22 12.72 7.81
CA THR A 456 12.60 13.28 6.59
C THR A 456 12.81 14.77 6.42
N ASN A 457 12.73 15.54 7.52
CA ASN A 457 12.84 16.98 7.49
C ASN A 457 14.22 17.51 7.92
N VAL A 458 15.26 16.66 7.94
CA VAL A 458 16.61 17.05 8.37
C VAL A 458 17.29 17.94 7.33
N TYR A 459 17.27 17.54 6.05
CA TYR A 459 17.81 18.33 4.96
C TYR A 459 16.70 18.76 4.01
N ARG A 460 16.33 20.04 4.09
CA ARG A 460 15.25 20.64 3.31
C ARG A 460 15.83 21.67 2.35
N ILE A 461 15.24 21.76 1.17
CA ILE A 461 15.66 22.69 0.12
C ILE A 461 14.45 23.42 -0.46
N THR A 462 14.67 24.67 -0.85
CA THR A 462 13.80 25.37 -1.80
C THR A 462 14.39 25.21 -3.19
N ILE A 463 13.58 24.77 -4.14
CA ILE A 463 13.99 24.53 -5.52
C ILE A 463 13.55 25.71 -6.36
N GLN A 464 14.47 26.25 -7.16
CA GLN A 464 14.19 27.20 -8.21
C GLN A 464 14.48 26.52 -9.55
N LYS A 465 13.43 26.26 -10.33
CA LYS A 465 13.56 25.73 -11.69
C LYS A 465 13.58 26.91 -12.66
N THR A 466 14.68 27.05 -13.39
CA THR A 466 14.78 28.04 -14.48
C THR A 466 14.07 27.53 -15.73
N PHE A 467 13.73 28.45 -16.65
CA PHE A 467 13.13 28.11 -17.94
C PHE A 467 13.97 27.10 -18.75
N LYS A 468 15.30 27.19 -18.71
CA LYS A 468 16.22 26.25 -19.37
C LYS A 468 16.24 24.84 -18.75
N GLY A 469 15.39 24.58 -17.75
CA GLY A 469 15.33 23.31 -17.04
C GLY A 469 16.37 23.15 -15.93
N ASN A 470 17.29 24.11 -15.75
CA ASN A 470 18.28 24.05 -14.67
C ASN A 470 17.58 24.21 -13.32
N LEU A 471 17.93 23.34 -12.37
CA LEU A 471 17.43 23.34 -11.00
C LEU A 471 18.52 23.91 -10.09
N THR A 472 18.23 25.03 -9.44
CA THR A 472 19.08 25.55 -8.36
C THR A 472 18.39 25.31 -7.03
N THR A 473 19.16 24.85 -6.04
CA THR A 473 18.62 24.47 -4.72
C THR A 473 19.27 25.32 -3.64
N LYS A 474 18.46 25.88 -2.75
CA LYS A 474 18.94 26.56 -1.54
C LYS A 474 18.51 25.79 -0.29
N PRO A 475 19.43 25.43 0.62
CA PRO A 475 19.07 24.73 1.85
C PRO A 475 18.34 25.67 2.82
N ILE A 476 17.37 25.13 3.55
CA ILE A 476 16.64 25.81 4.62
C ILE A 476 16.81 25.04 5.95
N GLY A 477 16.38 25.67 7.05
CA GLY A 477 16.39 25.04 8.37
C GLY A 477 15.60 23.72 8.37
N GLY A 478 16.22 22.69 8.93
CA GLY A 478 15.64 21.37 9.09
C GLY A 478 15.49 20.99 10.56
N ALA A 479 14.92 19.82 10.81
CA ALA A 479 14.88 19.26 12.15
C ALA A 479 14.82 17.72 12.11
N ILE A 480 15.42 17.11 13.14
CA ILE A 480 15.31 15.68 13.42
C ILE A 480 14.14 15.50 14.38
N PHE A 481 13.29 14.52 14.08
CA PHE A 481 12.12 14.19 14.88
C PHE A 481 12.39 12.88 15.64
N ILE A 482 12.51 12.95 16.96
CA ILE A 482 12.72 11.79 17.84
C ILE A 482 11.55 11.70 18.81
N PHE A 483 10.77 10.63 18.73
CA PHE A 483 9.47 10.55 19.40
C PHE A 483 9.28 9.27 20.19
N ASN A 484 8.81 9.39 21.44
CA ASN A 484 8.41 8.26 22.26
C ASN A 484 6.89 8.03 22.13
N PRO A 485 6.44 6.90 21.53
CA PRO A 485 5.02 6.63 21.29
C PRO A 485 4.24 6.31 22.56
N ARG A 486 4.90 5.94 23.66
CA ARG A 486 4.25 5.68 24.93
C ARG A 486 3.99 6.97 25.69
N SER A 487 5.03 7.80 25.90
CA SER A 487 4.91 9.03 26.69
C SER A 487 4.36 10.21 25.88
N GLY A 488 4.46 10.18 24.55
CA GLY A 488 4.14 11.32 23.69
C GLY A 488 5.25 12.39 23.66
N GLN A 489 6.40 12.11 24.27
CA GLN A 489 7.53 13.04 24.34
C GLN A 489 8.22 13.13 22.97
N LEU A 490 8.42 14.35 22.50
CA LEU A 490 9.11 14.68 21.25
C LEU A 490 10.38 15.47 21.59
N PHE A 491 11.52 14.91 21.20
CA PHE A 491 12.79 15.62 21.12
C PHE A 491 12.97 16.13 19.69
N LEU A 492 12.81 17.45 19.52
CA LEU A 492 12.93 18.11 18.23
C LEU A 492 14.29 18.80 18.15
N LYS A 493 15.24 18.22 17.41
CA LYS A 493 16.55 18.83 17.18
C LYS A 493 16.51 19.70 15.94
N VAL A 494 16.63 21.01 16.11
CA VAL A 494 16.70 21.96 15.00
C VAL A 494 18.12 21.94 14.39
N ILE A 495 18.18 21.77 13.07
CA ILE A 495 19.41 21.79 12.28
C ILE A 495 19.46 23.08 11.45
N HIS A 496 20.36 23.97 11.83
CA HIS A 496 20.55 25.26 11.17
C HIS A 496 21.27 25.11 9.81
N THR A 497 21.07 26.07 8.91
CA THR A 497 21.65 26.04 7.54
C THR A 497 23.17 26.10 7.53
N SER A 498 23.80 26.61 8.59
CA SER A 498 25.27 26.66 8.74
C SER A 498 25.92 25.27 8.72
N VAL A 499 25.19 24.21 9.10
CA VAL A 499 25.69 22.82 9.06
C VAL A 499 26.00 22.37 7.63
N TRP A 500 25.32 22.95 6.64
CA TRP A 500 25.46 22.60 5.23
C TRP A 500 26.52 23.45 4.50
N ALA A 501 27.03 24.50 5.14
CA ALA A 501 27.96 25.43 4.52
C ALA A 501 29.29 24.76 4.18
N GLY A 502 29.73 24.88 2.93
CA GLY A 502 31.00 24.31 2.45
C GLY A 502 31.01 22.78 2.25
N GLN A 503 29.90 22.09 2.53
CA GLN A 503 29.81 20.63 2.45
C GLN A 503 29.31 20.14 1.08
N LYS A 504 29.68 18.92 0.71
CA LYS A 504 29.22 18.22 -0.51
C LYS A 504 28.45 16.96 -0.13
N ARG A 505 27.65 16.43 -1.07
CA ARG A 505 26.83 15.22 -0.87
C ARG A 505 25.89 15.33 0.35
N LEU A 506 25.20 16.46 0.44
CA LEU A 506 24.36 16.85 1.59
C LEU A 506 23.27 15.82 1.94
N GLY A 507 22.73 15.08 0.97
CA GLY A 507 21.75 14.02 1.23
C GLY A 507 22.32 12.84 2.02
N GLN A 508 23.60 12.48 1.83
CA GLN A 508 24.26 11.45 2.64
C GLN A 508 24.65 12.03 4.01
N LEU A 509 25.20 13.25 4.01
CA LEU A 509 25.59 13.95 5.23
C LEU A 509 24.41 14.11 6.19
N ALA A 510 23.21 14.39 5.69
CA ALA A 510 22.01 14.54 6.50
C ALA A 510 21.68 13.30 7.34
N LYS A 511 21.84 12.10 6.76
CA LYS A 511 21.59 10.81 7.45
C LYS A 511 22.60 10.58 8.57
N TRP A 512 23.88 10.83 8.28
CA TRP A 512 24.94 10.75 9.28
C TRP A 512 24.77 11.78 10.39
N LYS A 513 24.40 13.00 10.04
CA LYS A 513 24.16 14.06 11.03
C LYS A 513 22.94 13.76 11.90
N ALA A 514 21.89 13.18 11.32
CA ALA A 514 20.74 12.71 12.09
C ALA A 514 21.14 11.64 13.11
N ALA A 515 21.89 10.63 12.68
CA ALA A 515 22.37 9.55 13.55
C ALA A 515 23.35 10.05 14.64
N GLU A 516 24.21 11.01 14.32
CA GLU A 516 25.15 11.64 15.26
C GLU A 516 24.40 12.36 16.40
N GLU A 517 23.39 13.16 16.07
CA GLU A 517 22.59 13.88 17.06
C GLU A 517 21.71 12.93 17.90
N VAL A 518 21.20 11.84 17.31
CA VAL A 518 20.49 10.79 18.05
C VAL A 518 21.44 10.11 19.04
N ALA A 519 22.64 9.72 18.60
CA ALA A 519 23.64 9.10 19.48
C ALA A 519 24.11 10.07 20.58
N ALA A 520 24.26 11.36 20.28
CA ALA A 520 24.56 12.39 21.27
C ALA A 520 23.44 12.53 22.31
N LEU A 521 22.17 12.46 21.89
CA LEU A 521 21.03 12.46 22.80
C LEU A 521 21.03 11.23 23.71
N VAL A 522 21.25 10.03 23.18
CA VAL A 522 21.36 8.80 23.99
C VAL A 522 22.48 8.93 25.03
N ARG A 523 23.65 9.45 24.65
CA ARG A 523 24.77 9.70 25.57
C ARG A 523 24.45 10.73 26.67
N SER A 524 23.55 11.67 26.40
CA SER A 524 23.17 12.71 27.37
C SER A 524 22.16 12.22 28.43
N LEU A 525 21.50 11.08 28.19
CA LEU A 525 20.50 10.55 29.09
C LEU A 525 21.09 9.52 30.07
N PRO A 526 20.57 9.48 31.32
CA PRO A 526 20.92 8.43 32.27
C PRO A 526 20.44 7.06 31.76
N VAL A 527 21.09 5.97 32.21
CA VAL A 527 20.89 4.62 31.67
C VAL A 527 19.45 4.12 31.80
N GLU A 528 18.72 4.62 32.80
CA GLU A 528 17.31 4.33 33.06
C GLU A 528 16.37 4.93 32.00
N GLU A 529 16.74 6.07 31.41
CA GLU A 529 15.95 6.78 30.40
C GLU A 529 16.39 6.46 28.96
N GLN A 530 17.48 5.71 28.80
CA GLN A 530 17.96 5.30 27.49
C GLN A 530 16.95 4.35 26.80
N PRO A 531 16.72 4.53 25.48
CA PRO A 531 15.82 3.67 24.74
C PRO A 531 16.38 2.24 24.69
N LYS A 532 15.51 1.24 24.87
CA LYS A 532 15.86 -0.17 24.58
C LYS A 532 15.74 -0.49 23.10
N GLN A 533 14.92 0.28 22.38
CA GLN A 533 14.70 0.11 20.96
C GLN A 533 14.60 1.46 20.24
N VAL A 534 15.31 1.58 19.12
CA VAL A 534 15.23 2.73 18.20
C VAL A 534 14.68 2.24 16.87
N ILE A 535 13.53 2.79 16.48
CA ILE A 535 12.84 2.47 15.24
C ILE A 535 13.03 3.63 14.27
N VAL A 536 13.67 3.38 13.13
CA VAL A 536 13.84 4.37 12.07
C VAL A 536 12.75 4.24 11.02
N THR A 537 12.14 5.36 10.65
CA THR A 537 11.10 5.41 9.59
C THR A 537 11.67 5.13 8.21
N ARG A 538 12.95 5.46 7.98
CA ARG A 538 13.61 5.28 6.69
C ARG A 538 14.87 4.43 6.85
N LYS A 539 14.96 3.38 6.01
CA LYS A 539 16.09 2.41 6.03
C LYS A 539 17.46 3.06 5.84
N GLY A 540 17.54 4.23 5.18
CA GLY A 540 18.80 4.93 4.93
C GLY A 540 19.55 5.41 6.17
N THR A 541 18.91 5.43 7.34
CA THR A 541 19.48 5.89 8.61
C THR A 541 19.85 4.71 9.53
N LEU A 542 19.57 3.46 9.12
CA LEU A 542 19.96 2.25 9.85
C LEU A 542 21.48 2.14 9.98
N ASP A 543 22.20 2.05 8.85
CA ASP A 543 23.67 1.86 8.88
C ASP A 543 24.39 2.95 9.69
N PRO A 544 24.09 4.25 9.53
CA PRO A 544 24.73 5.28 10.36
C PRO A 544 24.43 5.17 11.86
N LEU A 545 23.21 4.75 12.26
CA LEU A 545 22.86 4.52 13.67
C LEU A 545 23.57 3.30 14.24
N GLU A 546 23.66 2.20 13.48
CA GLU A 546 24.39 1.00 13.90
C GLU A 546 25.86 1.29 14.18
N VAL A 547 26.50 2.10 13.33
CA VAL A 547 27.90 2.49 13.51
C VAL A 547 28.09 3.42 14.72
N LEU A 548 27.17 4.37 14.95
CA LEU A 548 27.32 5.40 15.99
C LEU A 548 26.84 4.97 17.38
N LEU A 549 26.02 3.92 17.45
CA LEU A 549 25.53 3.32 18.70
C LEU A 549 26.25 2.01 19.06
N LEU A 550 27.42 1.72 18.49
CA LEU A 550 28.26 0.56 18.87
C LEU A 550 28.59 0.54 20.37
N ASP A 551 28.70 1.71 21.00
CA ASP A 551 28.93 1.86 22.44
C ASP A 551 27.74 1.37 23.30
N PHE A 552 26.57 1.14 22.68
CA PHE A 552 25.30 0.79 23.34
C PHE A 552 24.73 -0.54 22.80
N PRO A 553 25.37 -1.69 23.09
CA PRO A 553 24.96 -2.99 22.52
C PRO A 553 23.57 -3.46 22.96
N ASN A 554 23.00 -2.85 24.01
CA ASN A 554 21.68 -3.18 24.53
C ASN A 554 20.53 -2.45 23.81
N ILE A 555 20.84 -1.57 22.85
CA ILE A 555 19.84 -0.81 22.09
C ILE A 555 19.58 -1.54 20.77
N VAL A 556 18.35 -2.01 20.58
CA VAL A 556 17.94 -2.68 19.34
C VAL A 556 17.55 -1.64 18.30
N ILE A 557 18.20 -1.65 17.14
CA ILE A 557 17.87 -0.78 16.02
C ILE A 557 16.98 -1.57 15.05
N LYS A 558 15.76 -1.08 14.77
CA LYS A 558 14.83 -1.70 13.80
C LYS A 558 14.40 -0.70 12.72
N GLY A 559 14.19 -1.18 11.51
CA GLY A 559 13.52 -0.41 10.46
C GLY A 559 12.00 -0.59 10.54
N SER A 560 11.23 0.49 10.35
CA SER A 560 9.77 0.39 10.22
C SER A 560 9.37 0.11 8.78
N GLU A 561 8.41 -0.78 8.58
CA GLU A 561 7.70 -0.95 7.30
C GLU A 561 6.50 0.00 7.17
N LEU A 562 6.04 0.57 8.30
CA LEU A 562 4.93 1.51 8.32
C LEU A 562 5.40 2.89 7.85
N GLN A 563 4.75 3.44 6.82
CA GLN A 563 5.03 4.78 6.33
C GLN A 563 4.32 5.86 7.18
N LEU A 564 4.67 5.91 8.47
CA LEU A 564 4.14 6.88 9.41
C LEU A 564 4.40 8.32 8.94
N SER A 565 3.41 9.18 9.11
CA SER A 565 3.41 10.52 8.52
C SER A 565 4.00 11.59 9.44
N PHE A 566 5.06 11.26 10.20
CA PHE A 566 5.72 12.20 11.13
C PHE A 566 6.23 13.47 10.45
N GLN A 567 6.61 13.38 9.18
CA GLN A 567 6.99 14.55 8.37
C GLN A 567 5.92 15.65 8.33
N ALA A 568 4.64 15.30 8.48
CA ALA A 568 3.53 16.26 8.46
C ALA A 568 3.50 17.14 9.71
N CYS A 569 4.19 16.74 10.79
CA CYS A 569 4.31 17.54 12.01
C CYS A 569 4.92 18.93 11.70
N MET A 570 5.84 19.01 10.73
CA MET A 570 6.44 20.28 10.31
C MET A 570 5.48 21.22 9.56
N LYS A 571 4.30 20.75 9.14
CA LYS A 571 3.26 21.60 8.52
C LYS A 571 2.49 22.43 9.56
N MET A 572 2.69 22.15 10.84
CA MET A 572 2.14 22.96 11.92
C MET A 572 2.94 24.25 12.10
N GLU A 573 2.24 25.38 12.26
CA GLU A 573 2.84 26.72 12.38
C GLU A 573 3.85 26.80 13.53
N ARG A 574 3.52 26.20 14.69
CA ARG A 574 4.38 26.25 15.88
C ARG A 574 5.77 25.65 15.63
N PHE A 575 5.84 24.51 14.95
CA PHE A 575 7.13 23.87 14.62
C PHE A 575 7.81 24.56 13.43
N GLY A 576 7.05 24.95 12.41
CA GLY A 576 7.57 25.67 11.24
C GLY A 576 8.24 26.98 11.63
N ASP A 577 7.58 27.81 12.43
CA ASP A 577 8.09 29.11 12.88
C ASP A 577 9.31 28.96 13.78
N LEU A 578 9.31 27.97 14.68
CA LEU A 578 10.45 27.68 15.55
C LEU A 578 11.71 27.35 14.73
N ILE A 579 11.59 26.53 13.69
CA ILE A 579 12.72 26.11 12.85
C ILE A 579 13.19 27.27 11.97
N LEU A 580 12.26 28.05 11.41
CA LEU A 580 12.60 29.18 10.53
C LEU A 580 13.22 30.36 11.29
N ARG A 581 12.87 30.57 12.56
CA ARG A 581 13.44 31.63 13.41
C ARG A 581 14.74 31.23 14.11
N ALA A 582 15.12 29.96 14.08
CA ALA A 582 16.31 29.48 14.77
C ALA A 582 17.59 30.04 14.13
N ILE A 583 18.44 30.65 14.95
CA ILE A 583 19.74 31.23 14.52
C ILE A 583 20.88 30.20 14.67
N GLN A 584 20.70 29.20 15.56
CA GLN A 584 21.67 28.15 15.86
C GLN A 584 21.00 26.79 16.07
N PRO A 585 21.74 25.66 15.96
CA PRO A 585 21.21 24.35 16.29
C PRO A 585 20.82 24.25 17.77
N GLN A 586 19.62 23.76 18.05
CA GLN A 586 19.11 23.64 19.43
C GLN A 586 18.17 22.44 19.56
N MET A 587 18.12 21.83 20.74
CA MET A 587 17.18 20.76 21.09
C MET A 587 15.98 21.38 21.81
N VAL A 588 14.77 21.05 21.37
CA VAL A 588 13.53 21.54 21.99
C VAL A 588 12.62 20.37 22.33
N LEU A 589 12.14 20.35 23.57
CA LEU A 589 11.27 19.30 24.07
C LEU A 589 9.79 19.69 23.94
N PHE A 590 8.98 18.77 23.45
CA PHE A 590 7.53 18.91 23.35
C PHE A 590 6.81 17.65 23.87
N SER A 591 5.55 17.80 24.27
CA SER A 591 4.60 16.69 24.38
C SER A 591 3.59 16.79 23.25
N LEU A 592 3.52 15.78 22.38
CA LEU A 592 2.55 15.72 21.28
C LEU A 592 1.18 15.23 21.74
N TYR A 593 1.07 14.60 22.92
CA TYR A 593 -0.22 14.19 23.46
C TYR A 593 -0.91 15.33 24.20
N GLY A 594 -0.20 16.19 24.93
CA GLY A 594 -0.83 17.33 25.59
C GLY A 594 -1.96 16.89 26.54
N LYS A 595 -3.20 17.36 26.37
CA LYS A 595 -4.37 16.86 27.14
C LYS A 595 -4.97 15.53 26.64
N LEU A 596 -4.43 14.94 25.57
CA LEU A 596 -4.86 13.62 25.06
C LEU A 596 -4.51 12.47 26.02
N HIS A 597 -3.84 12.74 27.14
CA HIS A 597 -3.53 11.78 28.21
C HIS A 597 -4.77 11.21 28.94
N GLY A 598 -5.98 11.72 28.68
CA GLY A 598 -7.22 11.12 29.18
C GLY A 598 -7.54 9.73 28.59
N CYS A 599 -6.88 9.33 27.50
CA CYS A 599 -7.07 8.05 26.84
C CYS A 599 -5.84 7.12 26.99
N ARG A 600 -6.03 5.81 26.76
CA ARG A 600 -4.91 4.83 26.73
C ARG A 600 -3.85 5.24 25.70
N PHE A 601 -2.57 4.94 25.97
CA PHE A 601 -1.43 5.31 25.09
C PHE A 601 -1.63 4.89 23.63
N TYR A 602 -2.19 3.70 23.42
CA TYR A 602 -2.55 3.19 22.09
C TYR A 602 -3.51 4.12 21.34
N THR A 603 -4.56 4.60 22.02
CA THR A 603 -5.57 5.49 21.44
C THR A 603 -4.98 6.87 21.15
N ALA A 604 -4.17 7.41 22.07
CA ALA A 604 -3.49 8.69 21.87
C ALA A 604 -2.53 8.65 20.67
N PHE A 605 -1.77 7.56 20.52
CA PHE A 605 -0.91 7.36 19.35
C PHE A 605 -1.72 7.24 18.05
N SER A 606 -2.80 6.45 18.06
CA SER A 606 -3.66 6.27 16.88
C SER A 606 -4.29 7.58 16.43
N ARG A 607 -4.79 8.40 17.37
CA ARG A 607 -5.29 9.75 17.12
C ARG A 607 -4.21 10.66 16.54
N LEU A 608 -3.00 10.62 17.09
CA LEU A 608 -1.86 11.38 16.55
C LEU A 608 -1.54 10.99 15.11
N ILE A 609 -1.51 9.70 14.78
CA ILE A 609 -1.27 9.24 13.41
C ILE A 609 -2.37 9.71 12.46
N LEU A 610 -3.63 9.65 12.88
CA LEU A 610 -4.77 10.16 12.10
C LEU A 610 -4.64 11.66 11.81
N LEU A 611 -4.29 12.46 12.83
CA LEU A 611 -4.05 13.90 12.70
C LEU A 611 -2.93 14.22 11.71
N LEU A 612 -1.79 13.55 11.87
CA LEU A 612 -0.64 13.73 11.00
C LEU A 612 -0.91 13.27 9.57
N ARG A 613 -1.69 12.19 9.40
CA ARG A 613 -2.11 11.70 8.08
C ARG A 613 -3.05 12.68 7.40
N GLY A 614 -4.04 13.21 8.11
CA GLY A 614 -4.93 14.25 7.59
C GLY A 614 -4.17 15.49 7.12
N LEU A 615 -3.22 15.98 7.93
CA LEU A 615 -2.33 17.10 7.56
C LEU A 615 -1.40 16.77 6.37
N ARG A 616 -1.00 15.49 6.21
CA ARG A 616 -0.21 15.04 5.07
C ARG A 616 -1.03 15.12 3.78
N VAL A 617 -2.23 14.55 3.80
CA VAL A 617 -3.16 14.44 2.67
C VAL A 617 -3.66 15.81 2.24
N ASN A 618 -4.34 16.54 3.12
CA ASN A 618 -4.85 17.87 2.81
C ASN A 618 -4.67 18.81 4.00
N ASN A 619 -3.59 19.58 3.95
CA ASN A 619 -3.20 20.50 5.03
C ASN A 619 -4.25 21.58 5.30
N GLU A 620 -4.88 22.14 4.25
CA GLU A 620 -5.87 23.20 4.41
C GLU A 620 -7.16 22.68 5.05
N LYS A 621 -7.74 21.61 4.49
CA LYS A 621 -8.99 21.03 5.03
C LYS A 621 -8.79 20.47 6.44
N ALA A 622 -7.68 19.80 6.70
CA ALA A 622 -7.38 19.29 8.04
C ALA A 622 -7.27 20.43 9.08
N LYS A 623 -6.67 21.57 8.72
CA LYS A 623 -6.62 22.73 9.63
C LYS A 623 -8.00 23.34 9.89
N VAL A 624 -8.86 23.39 8.88
CA VAL A 624 -10.26 23.85 9.04
C VAL A 624 -11.04 22.91 9.96
N ILE A 625 -10.86 21.59 9.82
CA ILE A 625 -11.49 20.59 10.72
C ILE A 625 -11.00 20.77 12.16
N LEU A 626 -9.72 21.07 12.36
CA LEU A 626 -9.14 21.26 13.68
C LEU A 626 -9.51 22.59 14.35
N ARG A 627 -9.86 23.62 13.56
CA ARG A 627 -10.25 24.94 14.05
C ARG A 627 -11.50 25.43 13.31
N PRO A 628 -12.67 24.82 13.57
CA PRO A 628 -13.90 25.22 12.89
C PRO A 628 -14.38 26.61 13.32
N ASP A 629 -14.15 26.97 14.59
CA ASP A 629 -14.64 28.20 15.20
C ASP A 629 -13.56 28.93 16.00
N LYS A 630 -13.71 30.26 16.15
CA LYS A 630 -12.82 31.10 16.97
C LYS A 630 -12.79 30.69 18.46
N SER A 631 -13.83 30.02 18.95
CA SER A 631 -13.89 29.50 20.32
C SER A 631 -12.87 28.39 20.59
N THR A 632 -12.42 27.68 19.54
CA THR A 632 -11.43 26.61 19.68
C THR A 632 -10.02 27.18 19.86
N ILE A 633 -9.57 27.24 21.11
CA ILE A 633 -8.25 27.77 21.47
C ILE A 633 -7.22 26.65 21.61
N ILE A 634 -5.99 26.95 21.20
CA ILE A 634 -4.81 26.14 21.51
C ILE A 634 -4.08 26.84 22.64
N GLU A 635 -3.94 26.15 23.77
CA GLU A 635 -3.23 26.73 24.90
C GLU A 635 -1.73 26.88 24.58
N PRO A 636 -1.03 27.87 25.18
CA PRO A 636 0.37 28.16 24.88
C PRO A 636 1.32 26.97 25.04
N HIS A 637 1.00 25.97 25.87
CA HIS A 637 1.85 24.80 26.10
C HIS A 637 1.45 23.57 25.27
N PHE A 638 0.30 23.60 24.59
CA PHE A 638 -0.20 22.47 23.80
C PHE A 638 -0.04 22.67 22.29
N VAL A 639 0.03 21.56 21.58
CA VAL A 639 0.21 21.52 20.13
C VAL A 639 -1.16 21.48 19.43
N TRP A 640 -2.13 20.80 20.02
CA TRP A 640 -3.45 20.57 19.48
C TRP A 640 -4.52 21.45 20.15
N PRO A 641 -5.67 21.70 19.48
CA PRO A 641 -6.81 22.39 20.08
C PRO A 641 -7.30 21.69 21.35
N THR A 642 -7.81 22.48 22.29
CA THR A 642 -8.42 21.93 23.51
C THR A 642 -9.88 21.63 23.20
N LEU A 643 -10.19 20.35 23.02
CA LEU A 643 -11.52 19.82 22.71
C LEU A 643 -11.96 18.81 23.78
N THR A 644 -13.27 18.67 23.92
CA THR A 644 -13.91 17.59 24.71
C THR A 644 -13.83 16.25 23.98
N ASP A 645 -14.07 15.13 24.68
CA ASP A 645 -13.99 13.79 24.08
C ASP A 645 -15.01 13.59 22.95
N ASP A 646 -16.24 14.13 23.09
CA ASP A 646 -17.27 14.07 22.05
C ASP A 646 -16.89 14.88 20.80
N GLU A 647 -16.23 16.03 20.98
CA GLU A 647 -15.71 16.83 19.88
C GLU A 647 -14.53 16.12 19.20
N TRP A 648 -13.67 15.44 19.96
CA TRP A 648 -12.58 14.62 19.40
C TRP A 648 -13.11 13.50 18.51
N ILE A 649 -14.19 12.82 18.90
CA ILE A 649 -14.81 11.78 18.07
C ILE A 649 -15.28 12.37 16.73
N LYS A 650 -15.91 13.55 16.75
CA LYS A 650 -16.35 14.24 15.52
C LYS A 650 -15.17 14.62 14.62
N VAL A 651 -14.09 15.14 15.21
CA VAL A 651 -12.85 15.49 14.49
C VAL A 651 -12.18 14.25 13.91
N GLU A 652 -12.12 13.14 14.65
CA GLU A 652 -11.55 11.88 14.18
C GLU A 652 -12.31 11.32 12.98
N VAL A 653 -13.64 11.31 13.06
CA VAL A 653 -14.50 10.88 11.94
C VAL A 653 -14.26 11.77 10.72
N ALA A 654 -14.28 13.10 10.90
CA ALA A 654 -14.05 14.03 9.80
C ALA A 654 -12.66 13.88 9.15
N LEU A 655 -11.61 13.63 9.93
CA LEU A 655 -10.26 13.40 9.40
C LEU A 655 -10.12 12.04 8.71
N ARG A 656 -10.74 10.99 9.25
CA ARG A 656 -10.81 9.68 8.59
C ARG A 656 -11.48 9.81 7.24
N ASP A 657 -12.65 10.45 7.20
CA ASP A 657 -13.43 10.60 5.97
C ASP A 657 -12.69 11.48 4.95
N LEU A 658 -11.94 12.50 5.40
CA LEU A 658 -11.04 13.29 4.54
C LEU A 658 -9.94 12.43 3.90
N ILE A 659 -9.31 11.53 4.68
CA ILE A 659 -8.24 10.64 4.18
C ILE A 659 -8.82 9.63 3.18
N LEU A 660 -9.97 9.03 3.51
CA LEU A 660 -10.63 8.05 2.64
C LEU A 660 -11.18 8.68 1.35
N ALA A 661 -11.69 9.92 1.42
CA ALA A 661 -12.14 10.65 0.24
C ALA A 661 -11.00 10.97 -0.73
N ASP A 662 -9.82 11.32 -0.20
CA ASP A 662 -8.63 11.54 -1.03
C ASP A 662 -8.15 10.23 -1.68
N PHE A 663 -8.15 9.13 -0.91
CA PHE A 663 -7.83 7.80 -1.43
C PHE A 663 -8.80 7.37 -2.54
N GLY A 664 -10.11 7.44 -2.29
CA GLY A 664 -11.13 7.08 -3.26
C GLY A 664 -11.05 7.93 -4.54
N LYS A 665 -10.73 9.21 -4.42
CA LYS A 665 -10.56 10.10 -5.58
C LYS A 665 -9.29 9.81 -6.38
N ARG A 666 -8.17 9.52 -5.71
CA ARG A 666 -6.89 9.27 -6.39
C ARG A 666 -6.89 7.92 -7.11
N ASP A 667 -7.48 6.92 -6.46
CA ASP A 667 -7.40 5.53 -6.89
C ASP A 667 -8.71 5.06 -7.57
N SER A 668 -9.70 5.97 -7.74
CA SER A 668 -11.02 5.72 -8.36
C SER A 668 -11.78 4.56 -7.72
N VAL A 669 -11.77 4.50 -6.39
CA VAL A 669 -12.39 3.42 -5.59
C VAL A 669 -13.58 3.94 -4.80
N ASN A 670 -14.68 3.18 -4.81
CA ASN A 670 -15.80 3.43 -3.92
C ASN A 670 -15.43 3.09 -2.46
N ILE A 671 -15.35 4.10 -1.60
CA ILE A 671 -14.93 4.01 -0.18
C ILE A 671 -15.76 2.99 0.62
N ALA A 672 -17.03 2.82 0.24
CA ALA A 672 -17.93 1.90 0.92
C ALA A 672 -17.55 0.42 0.79
N SER A 673 -16.71 0.07 -0.20
CA SER A 673 -16.24 -1.29 -0.43
C SER A 673 -15.08 -1.71 0.48
N LEU A 674 -14.50 -0.77 1.25
CA LEU A 674 -13.33 -1.01 2.09
C LEU A 674 -13.68 -1.68 3.43
N THR A 675 -12.87 -2.65 3.82
CA THR A 675 -12.90 -3.31 5.13
C THR A 675 -12.28 -2.45 6.22
N SER A 676 -12.56 -2.79 7.49
CA SER A 676 -11.96 -2.12 8.65
C SER A 676 -10.43 -2.29 8.71
N SER A 677 -9.89 -3.41 8.24
CA SER A 677 -8.44 -3.62 8.11
C SER A 677 -7.84 -2.71 7.04
N GLU A 678 -8.44 -2.62 5.86
CA GLU A 678 -7.96 -1.75 4.78
C GLU A 678 -8.02 -0.28 5.19
N ILE A 679 -9.10 0.15 5.84
CA ILE A 679 -9.21 1.52 6.36
C ILE A 679 -8.08 1.81 7.34
N ARG A 680 -7.79 0.90 8.28
CA ARG A 680 -6.68 1.04 9.23
C ARG A 680 -5.35 1.16 8.49
N ASP A 681 -5.13 0.32 7.49
CA ASP A 681 -3.86 0.22 6.78
C ASP A 681 -3.63 1.47 5.88
N ILE A 682 -4.69 2.03 5.27
CA ILE A 682 -4.67 3.34 4.57
C ILE A 682 -4.26 4.48 5.52
N ILE A 683 -4.82 4.48 6.74
CA ILE A 683 -4.53 5.50 7.77
C ILE A 683 -3.08 5.37 8.25
N LEU A 684 -2.62 4.15 8.50
CA LEU A 684 -1.22 3.85 8.87
C LEU A 684 -0.23 4.10 7.72
N GLY A 685 -0.75 4.28 6.50
CA GLY A 685 0.01 4.67 5.33
C GLY A 685 0.61 3.52 4.55
N GLN A 686 0.06 2.32 4.69
CA GLN A 686 0.37 1.20 3.83
C GLN A 686 -0.26 1.41 2.44
N GLU A 687 0.40 0.90 1.42
CA GLU A 687 -0.11 0.88 0.05
C GLU A 687 -1.06 -0.31 -0.08
N ILE A 688 -2.33 -0.04 -0.41
CA ILE A 688 -3.36 -1.08 -0.60
C ILE A 688 -3.77 -1.08 -2.07
N ALA A 689 -3.99 -2.26 -2.63
CA ALA A 689 -4.60 -2.41 -3.94
C ALA A 689 -6.07 -1.98 -3.90
N ALA A 690 -6.58 -1.47 -5.02
CA ALA A 690 -8.00 -1.19 -5.15
C ALA A 690 -8.84 -2.48 -4.94
N PRO A 691 -9.95 -2.43 -4.19
CA PRO A 691 -10.87 -3.55 -4.03
C PRO A 691 -11.35 -4.07 -5.39
N SER A 692 -11.57 -5.39 -5.52
CA SER A 692 -11.99 -6.00 -6.78
C SER A 692 -13.33 -5.43 -7.28
N ILE A 693 -13.45 -5.28 -8.61
CA ILE A 693 -14.65 -4.73 -9.27
C ILE A 693 -15.91 -5.51 -8.90
N GLN A 694 -15.80 -6.84 -8.79
CA GLN A 694 -16.92 -7.71 -8.39
C GLN A 694 -17.42 -7.39 -6.98
N ARG A 695 -16.52 -7.07 -6.04
CA ARG A 695 -16.87 -6.66 -4.68
C ARG A 695 -17.53 -5.28 -4.67
N GLN A 696 -17.06 -4.36 -5.49
CA GLN A 696 -17.67 -3.03 -5.65
C GLN A 696 -19.11 -3.15 -6.18
N GLN A 697 -19.34 -4.00 -7.19
CA GLN A 697 -20.65 -4.25 -7.78
C GLN A 697 -21.62 -4.92 -6.80
N MET A 698 -21.17 -5.90 -6.00
CA MET A 698 -22.03 -6.55 -4.99
C MET A 698 -22.49 -5.56 -3.91
N VAL A 699 -21.61 -4.68 -3.43
CA VAL A 699 -21.97 -3.67 -2.43
C VAL A 699 -22.88 -2.59 -3.01
N GLU A 700 -22.69 -2.21 -4.28
CA GLU A 700 -23.61 -1.30 -4.97
C GLU A 700 -25.00 -1.91 -5.15
N LEU A 701 -25.08 -3.22 -5.45
CA LEU A 701 -26.33 -3.96 -5.49
C LEU A 701 -27.01 -4.03 -4.11
N GLU A 702 -26.29 -4.36 -3.04
CA GLU A 702 -26.82 -4.36 -1.67
C GLU A 702 -27.35 -2.98 -1.26
N LYS A 703 -26.59 -1.90 -1.53
CA LYS A 703 -27.03 -0.53 -1.25
C LYS A 703 -28.20 -0.09 -2.10
N SER A 704 -28.30 -0.53 -3.36
CA SER A 704 -29.48 -0.25 -4.19
C SER A 704 -30.74 -0.93 -3.64
N THR A 705 -30.57 -2.09 -2.98
CA THR A 705 -31.64 -2.85 -2.34
C THR A 705 -32.06 -2.20 -1.02
N GLU A 706 -31.12 -1.68 -0.23
CA GLU A 706 -31.40 -0.93 1.00
C GLU A 706 -32.00 0.47 0.73
N ALA A 707 -31.51 1.19 -0.29
CA ALA A 707 -32.00 2.53 -0.64
C ALA A 707 -33.45 2.53 -1.15
N GLN A 708 -33.96 1.40 -1.68
CA GLN A 708 -35.38 1.24 -2.01
C GLN A 708 -36.28 1.10 -0.77
N SER A 709 -35.71 0.85 0.42
CA SER A 709 -36.49 0.55 1.64
C SER A 709 -36.68 1.73 2.60
N GLN A 710 -36.02 2.87 2.39
CA GLN A 710 -36.17 4.07 3.23
C GLN A 710 -36.20 5.37 2.43
N VAL A 711 -37.40 5.79 2.00
CA VAL A 711 -37.68 7.18 1.66
C VAL A 711 -38.66 7.70 2.70
N THR A 712 -38.14 8.28 3.79
CA THR A 712 -38.95 9.04 4.76
C THR A 712 -38.58 10.52 4.62
N ALA A 713 -39.57 11.35 4.29
CA ALA A 713 -39.39 12.79 4.17
C ALA A 713 -39.05 13.40 5.53
N ILE A 714 -37.97 14.18 5.62
CA ILE A 714 -37.57 14.89 6.85
C ILE A 714 -38.10 16.32 6.79
N GLN A 715 -38.87 16.71 7.81
CA GLN A 715 -39.34 18.08 8.02
C GLN A 715 -38.36 18.84 8.91
N MET A 716 -37.77 19.92 8.39
CA MET A 716 -36.91 20.82 9.16
C MET A 716 -37.58 22.19 9.29
N GLN A 717 -37.60 22.71 10.53
CA GLN A 717 -38.06 24.06 10.84
C GLN A 717 -36.84 24.98 10.97
N THR A 718 -36.73 26.00 10.12
CA THR A 718 -35.64 26.99 10.14
C THR A 718 -36.20 28.40 10.16
N THR A 719 -35.47 29.39 10.67
CA THR A 719 -35.92 30.79 10.75
C THR A 719 -35.14 31.66 9.76
N ASN A 720 -35.84 32.54 9.03
CA ASN A 720 -35.22 33.55 8.17
C ASN A 720 -34.58 34.67 9.03
N VAL A 721 -33.76 35.52 8.41
CA VAL A 721 -33.11 36.72 8.96
C VAL A 721 -34.12 37.71 9.60
N HIS A 722 -35.40 37.61 9.25
CA HIS A 722 -36.51 38.40 9.81
C HIS A 722 -37.27 37.71 10.97
N GLY A 723 -36.87 36.52 11.41
CA GLY A 723 -37.50 35.79 12.52
C GLY A 723 -38.68 34.89 12.13
N ASP A 724 -39.08 34.85 10.86
CA ASP A 724 -40.18 34.01 10.39
C ASP A 724 -39.77 32.53 10.27
N THR A 725 -40.60 31.63 10.81
CA THR A 725 -40.37 30.18 10.77
C THR A 725 -40.78 29.59 9.42
N LEU A 726 -39.82 29.01 8.70
CA LEU A 726 -39.97 28.25 7.47
C LEU A 726 -39.98 26.75 7.79
N GLN A 727 -41.00 26.03 7.32
CA GLN A 727 -41.03 24.58 7.30
C GLN A 727 -40.65 24.09 5.90
N VAL A 728 -39.56 23.32 5.80
CA VAL A 728 -39.10 22.73 4.54
C VAL A 728 -39.12 21.22 4.67
N VAL A 729 -39.85 20.56 3.78
CA VAL A 729 -39.90 19.11 3.64
C VAL A 729 -38.86 18.73 2.57
N THR A 730 -37.85 17.95 2.93
CA THR A 730 -36.89 17.41 1.95
C THR A 730 -37.16 15.93 1.72
N THR A 731 -37.34 15.55 0.46
CA THR A 731 -37.68 14.18 0.05
C THR A 731 -36.50 13.42 -0.54
N THR A 732 -35.41 14.10 -0.91
CA THR A 732 -34.24 13.48 -1.54
C THR A 732 -32.91 13.87 -0.86
N ASN A 733 -31.95 12.94 -0.83
CA ASN A 733 -30.60 13.18 -0.28
C ASN A 733 -29.84 14.29 -1.04
N TYR A 734 -30.15 14.49 -2.33
CA TYR A 734 -29.57 15.56 -3.15
C TYR A 734 -30.03 16.96 -2.68
N GLU A 735 -31.32 17.13 -2.40
CA GLU A 735 -31.86 18.40 -1.90
C GLU A 735 -31.29 18.76 -0.51
N GLN A 736 -31.01 17.78 0.34
CA GLN A 736 -30.37 18.01 1.65
C GLN A 736 -28.94 18.54 1.55
N GLN A 737 -28.14 18.09 0.57
CA GLN A 737 -26.78 18.60 0.36
C GLN A 737 -26.77 19.99 -0.30
N VAL A 738 -27.75 20.27 -1.18
CA VAL A 738 -27.87 21.54 -1.89
C VAL A 738 -28.44 22.64 -1.00
N PHE A 739 -29.26 22.30 0.01
CA PHE A 739 -29.86 23.26 0.94
C PHE A 739 -28.96 23.56 2.16
N SER A 740 -27.74 24.00 1.90
CA SER A 740 -26.98 24.81 2.88
C SER A 740 -27.13 26.27 2.48
N SER A 741 -27.50 27.14 3.43
CA SER A 741 -27.71 28.57 3.16
C SER A 741 -26.52 29.15 2.39
N LYS A 742 -26.78 29.70 1.20
CA LYS A 742 -25.80 30.30 0.30
C LYS A 742 -25.15 31.56 0.90
N SER A 743 -24.32 31.44 1.93
CA SER A 743 -23.33 32.45 2.36
C SER A 743 -22.71 32.13 3.73
N ASP A 744 -22.09 30.97 3.93
CA ASP A 744 -21.28 30.79 5.14
C ASP A 744 -19.93 31.52 5.00
N TRP A 745 -19.98 32.84 5.16
CA TRP A 745 -18.83 33.74 5.01
C TRP A 745 -17.74 33.44 6.04
N ARG A 746 -18.11 32.85 7.20
CA ARG A 746 -17.21 32.53 8.30
C ARG A 746 -16.23 31.44 7.91
N VAL A 747 -16.74 30.32 7.37
CA VAL A 747 -15.90 29.22 6.85
C VAL A 747 -14.96 29.74 5.76
N ARG A 748 -15.46 30.60 4.86
CA ARG A 748 -14.63 31.22 3.81
C ARG A 748 -13.56 32.15 4.39
N ALA A 749 -13.87 32.95 5.42
CA ALA A 749 -12.92 33.84 6.07
C ALA A 749 -11.81 33.06 6.79
N ILE A 750 -12.16 31.97 7.48
CA ILE A 750 -11.18 31.06 8.12
C ILE A 750 -10.30 30.42 7.04
N SER A 751 -10.88 29.92 5.95
CA SER A 751 -10.09 29.33 4.85
C SER A 751 -9.12 30.33 4.20
N ALA A 752 -9.48 31.62 4.14
CA ALA A 752 -8.64 32.67 3.56
C ALA A 752 -7.35 32.91 4.37
N THR A 753 -7.36 32.64 5.68
CA THR A 753 -6.15 32.73 6.53
C THR A 753 -5.06 31.75 6.11
N HIS A 754 -5.43 30.66 5.41
CA HIS A 754 -4.51 29.62 4.95
C HIS A 754 -3.99 29.85 3.52
N LEU A 755 -4.42 30.90 2.83
CA LEU A 755 -3.91 31.24 1.48
C LEU A 755 -2.38 31.34 1.36
N PRO A 756 -1.62 31.83 2.37
CA PRO A 756 -0.16 31.85 2.28
C PRO A 756 0.48 30.46 2.09
N LEU A 757 -0.19 29.38 2.49
CA LEU A 757 0.30 28.01 2.30
C LEU A 757 0.38 27.63 0.82
N ARG A 758 -0.45 28.22 -0.04
CA ARG A 758 -0.44 27.97 -1.49
C ARG A 758 0.78 28.55 -2.19
N LEU A 759 1.49 29.49 -1.55
CA LEU A 759 2.72 30.08 -2.08
C LEU A 759 3.95 29.17 -1.94
N GLN A 760 3.81 27.99 -1.31
CA GLN A 760 4.89 27.00 -1.25
C GLN A 760 5.23 26.44 -2.64
N HIS A 761 4.23 26.37 -3.52
CA HIS A 761 4.39 25.92 -4.90
C HIS A 761 3.84 27.00 -5.83
N VAL A 762 4.73 27.72 -6.51
CA VAL A 762 4.36 28.73 -7.50
C VAL A 762 4.79 28.25 -8.88
N TYR A 763 3.81 28.08 -9.76
CA TYR A 763 4.01 27.72 -11.15
C TYR A 763 3.85 28.95 -12.02
N VAL A 764 4.82 29.18 -12.91
CA VAL A 764 4.77 30.25 -13.90
C VAL A 764 4.74 29.59 -15.27
N SER A 765 3.65 29.81 -15.99
CA SER A 765 3.44 29.21 -17.30
C SER A 765 4.20 30.03 -18.36
N ASN A 766 5.33 29.51 -18.83
CA ASN A 766 6.17 30.13 -19.86
C ASN A 766 6.41 29.24 -21.09
N ASP A 767 5.79 28.04 -21.16
CA ASP A 767 6.03 27.08 -22.24
C ASP A 767 5.58 27.59 -23.62
N ASP A 768 6.31 27.16 -24.65
CA ASP A 768 6.28 27.58 -26.06
C ASP A 768 4.89 27.98 -26.60
N VAL A 769 4.88 29.05 -27.39
CA VAL A 769 3.73 29.55 -28.14
C VAL A 769 3.22 28.46 -29.10
N LYS A 770 2.23 27.68 -28.66
CA LYS A 770 0.95 27.35 -29.33
C LYS A 770 0.13 26.34 -28.54
N ASP A 771 -1.16 26.65 -28.48
CA ASP A 771 -2.34 25.82 -28.19
C ASP A 771 -2.33 24.97 -26.91
N ASP A 772 -2.56 25.64 -25.77
CA ASP A 772 -3.69 25.30 -24.88
C ASP A 772 -3.68 26.17 -23.61
N ALA A 773 -4.67 27.05 -23.47
CA ALA A 773 -4.96 27.76 -22.22
C ALA A 773 -6.48 27.73 -21.98
N GLY A 774 -6.87 27.07 -20.90
CA GLY A 774 -8.27 27.01 -20.44
C GLY A 774 -8.69 28.28 -19.71
N SER A 775 -9.94 28.68 -19.93
CA SER A 775 -10.64 29.66 -19.11
C SER A 775 -11.17 29.00 -17.84
N TYR A 776 -10.81 29.54 -16.68
CA TYR A 776 -11.41 29.19 -15.39
C TYR A 776 -12.27 30.36 -14.92
N THR A 777 -13.58 30.15 -14.80
CA THR A 777 -14.47 31.09 -14.11
C THR A 777 -15.05 30.41 -12.88
N SER A 778 -14.73 30.96 -11.71
CA SER A 778 -15.36 30.65 -10.43
C SER A 778 -15.90 31.97 -9.88
N PRO A 779 -17.10 32.00 -9.26
CA PRO A 779 -17.92 33.21 -9.03
C PRO A 779 -17.36 34.23 -8.01
N THR A 780 -16.08 34.15 -7.61
CA THR A 780 -15.44 35.11 -6.71
C THR A 780 -14.04 35.47 -7.22
N GLN A 781 -13.95 36.40 -8.16
CA GLN A 781 -12.68 36.93 -8.66
C GLN A 781 -12.32 38.26 -7.98
N VAL A 782 -11.03 38.51 -7.75
CA VAL A 782 -10.47 39.78 -7.28
C VAL A 782 -9.53 40.28 -8.38
N ALA A 783 -9.73 41.51 -8.87
CA ALA A 783 -8.93 42.12 -9.93
C ALA A 783 -8.13 43.34 -9.43
N ALA A 784 -6.96 43.60 -10.02
CA ALA A 784 -6.11 44.77 -9.73
C ALA A 784 -5.32 45.19 -10.98
N PHE A 785 -5.04 46.49 -11.15
CA PHE A 785 -4.19 46.99 -12.25
C PHE A 785 -2.70 46.94 -11.89
N LEU A 786 -1.89 46.62 -12.90
CA LEU A 786 -0.43 46.52 -12.82
C LEU A 786 0.18 47.61 -13.70
N TYR A 787 0.93 48.54 -13.10
CA TYR A 787 1.69 49.57 -13.83
C TYR A 787 3.07 49.06 -14.16
N ASP A 788 3.64 49.48 -15.28
CA ASP A 788 5.01 49.15 -15.65
C ASP A 788 5.93 50.38 -15.62
N ALA A 789 7.19 50.17 -15.23
CA ALA A 789 8.28 51.05 -15.60
C ALA A 789 9.41 50.19 -16.15
N SER A 790 9.97 50.57 -17.29
CA SER A 790 11.15 49.87 -17.81
C SER A 790 12.38 50.25 -16.97
N PRO A 791 13.24 49.30 -16.59
CA PRO A 791 14.50 49.64 -15.95
C PRO A 791 15.34 50.51 -16.91
N PRO A 792 16.17 51.44 -16.38
CA PRO A 792 16.98 52.35 -17.21
C PRO A 792 17.84 51.62 -18.24
N ASP A 793 18.31 50.43 -17.87
CA ASP A 793 19.27 49.62 -18.64
C ASP A 793 18.62 48.73 -19.69
N ASN A 794 17.30 48.47 -19.61
CA ASN A 794 16.62 47.62 -20.58
C ASN A 794 15.14 48.01 -20.81
N LYS A 795 14.89 48.65 -21.95
CA LYS A 795 13.55 49.10 -22.38
C LYS A 795 12.59 47.96 -22.72
N GLN A 796 13.09 46.75 -22.98
CA GLN A 796 12.26 45.57 -23.29
C GLN A 796 11.68 44.91 -22.04
N VAL A 797 12.25 45.17 -20.86
CA VAL A 797 11.75 44.65 -19.59
C VAL A 797 10.76 45.65 -18.99
N LYS A 798 9.66 45.13 -18.45
CA LYS A 798 8.62 45.91 -17.76
C LYS A 798 8.57 45.49 -16.30
N GLU A 799 9.01 46.35 -15.38
CA GLU A 799 8.89 46.09 -13.95
C GLU A 799 7.52 46.52 -13.43
N ILE A 800 6.82 45.59 -12.80
CA ILE A 800 5.45 45.79 -12.36
C ILE A 800 5.38 46.52 -11.00
N LYS A 801 4.54 47.56 -10.92
CA LYS A 801 4.13 48.28 -9.70
C LYS A 801 2.60 48.23 -9.57
N ALA A 802 2.07 47.69 -8.49
CA ALA A 802 0.62 47.55 -8.30
C ALA A 802 -0.03 48.81 -7.68
N LYS A 803 -1.22 49.19 -8.15
CA LYS A 803 -2.14 50.15 -7.49
C LYS A 803 -3.60 49.68 -7.63
N ILE A 804 -4.51 50.26 -6.83
CA ILE A 804 -5.90 49.81 -6.68
C ILE A 804 -6.75 50.24 -7.89
N MET A 805 -7.70 49.38 -8.27
CA MET A 805 -8.62 49.53 -9.41
C MET A 805 -9.51 50.79 -9.38
N ALA A 806 -9.68 51.42 -8.21
CA ALA A 806 -10.55 52.58 -8.01
C ALA A 806 -9.99 53.88 -8.60
N ASP A 807 -8.68 53.96 -8.89
CA ASP A 807 -8.02 55.24 -9.16
C ASP A 807 -7.94 55.63 -10.65
N HIS A 808 -8.24 54.72 -11.60
CA HIS A 808 -8.09 54.98 -13.05
C HIS A 808 -9.08 54.19 -13.94
N PRO A 809 -9.93 54.86 -14.75
CA PRO A 809 -10.97 54.21 -15.56
C PRO A 809 -10.57 53.80 -17.01
N GLU A 810 -9.36 54.11 -17.48
CA GLU A 810 -8.95 53.92 -18.89
C GLU A 810 -7.94 52.77 -19.09
N TRP A 811 -8.11 51.98 -20.15
CA TRP A 811 -7.27 50.83 -20.51
C TRP A 811 -6.39 51.17 -21.72
N SER A 812 -5.10 50.79 -21.69
CA SER A 812 -4.21 50.93 -22.85
C SER A 812 -4.22 49.67 -23.74
N SER A 813 -3.91 49.80 -25.02
CA SER A 813 -3.78 48.66 -25.95
C SER A 813 -2.64 47.68 -25.58
N ASN A 814 -1.71 48.10 -24.72
CA ASN A 814 -0.57 47.30 -24.27
C ASN A 814 -0.81 46.62 -22.91
N SER A 815 -2.07 46.61 -22.44
CA SER A 815 -2.42 46.04 -21.14
C SER A 815 -2.38 44.51 -21.18
N ILE A 816 -1.90 43.90 -20.10
CA ILE A 816 -1.86 42.45 -19.94
C ILE A 816 -2.83 42.00 -18.85
N CYS A 817 -3.45 40.83 -19.06
CA CYS A 817 -4.24 40.14 -18.06
C CYS A 817 -3.35 39.11 -17.34
N LEU A 818 -3.15 39.29 -16.04
CA LEU A 818 -2.52 38.29 -15.18
C LEU A 818 -3.60 37.44 -14.52
N SER A 819 -3.68 36.16 -14.87
CA SER A 819 -4.56 35.20 -14.19
C SER A 819 -3.78 34.45 -13.11
N CYS A 820 -4.32 34.49 -11.90
CA CYS A 820 -3.81 33.78 -10.72
C CYS A 820 -4.79 32.67 -10.35
N SER A 821 -4.46 31.43 -10.70
CA SER A 821 -5.28 30.26 -10.38
C SER A 821 -4.82 29.66 -9.06
N PHE A 822 -5.68 29.66 -8.06
CA PHE A 822 -5.39 29.09 -6.75
C PHE A 822 -5.94 27.66 -6.68
N THR A 823 -5.05 26.69 -6.47
CA THR A 823 -5.41 25.31 -6.15
C THR A 823 -4.93 24.97 -4.74
N SER A 824 -5.45 23.89 -4.16
CA SER A 824 -5.02 23.47 -2.82
C SER A 824 -3.50 23.21 -2.82
N GLY A 825 -2.75 24.00 -2.05
CA GLY A 825 -1.29 23.87 -1.93
C GLY A 825 -0.45 24.52 -3.05
N SER A 826 -1.04 25.13 -4.09
CA SER A 826 -0.25 25.80 -5.14
C SER A 826 -0.94 27.00 -5.78
N VAL A 827 -0.13 27.86 -6.42
CA VAL A 827 -0.59 28.98 -7.24
C VAL A 827 0.01 28.87 -8.64
N SER A 828 -0.85 28.95 -9.65
CA SER A 828 -0.43 29.00 -11.06
C SER A 828 -0.67 30.40 -11.61
N LEU A 829 0.38 30.98 -12.19
CA LEU A 829 0.36 32.29 -12.82
C LEU A 829 0.47 32.14 -14.34
N SER A 830 -0.38 32.87 -15.05
CA SER A 830 -0.36 32.97 -16.50
C SER A 830 -0.67 34.41 -16.92
N ALA A 831 0.13 34.95 -17.84
CA ALA A 831 -0.08 36.28 -18.39
C ALA A 831 -0.56 36.17 -19.85
N HIS A 832 -1.57 36.95 -20.20
CA HIS A 832 -2.15 37.00 -21.55
C HIS A 832 -2.32 38.45 -22.01
N SER A 833 -2.08 38.72 -23.28
CA SER A 833 -2.46 39.95 -23.99
C SER A 833 -3.64 39.69 -24.90
N PHE A 834 -4.44 40.71 -25.16
CA PHE A 834 -5.50 40.60 -26.15
C PHE A 834 -4.94 40.71 -27.56
N THR A 835 -5.45 39.88 -28.49
CA THR A 835 -5.25 40.11 -29.92
C THR A 835 -6.25 41.16 -30.40
N VAL A 836 -5.96 41.81 -31.53
CA VAL A 836 -6.87 42.79 -32.14
C VAL A 836 -8.25 42.17 -32.40
N ALA A 837 -8.27 40.93 -32.89
CA ALA A 837 -9.51 40.17 -33.12
C ALA A 837 -10.27 39.87 -31.82
N GLY A 838 -9.55 39.58 -30.72
CA GLY A 838 -10.17 39.38 -29.41
C GLY A 838 -10.80 40.65 -28.86
N PHE A 839 -10.12 41.79 -28.98
CA PHE A 839 -10.64 43.09 -28.56
C PHE A 839 -11.90 43.49 -29.34
N GLU A 840 -11.89 43.34 -30.67
CA GLU A 840 -13.05 43.63 -31.51
C GLU A 840 -14.25 42.71 -31.21
N TRP A 841 -14.00 41.44 -30.87
CA TRP A 841 -15.03 40.51 -30.47
C TRP A 841 -15.62 40.89 -29.11
N ASP A 842 -14.78 41.27 -28.13
CA ASP A 842 -15.20 41.66 -26.79
C ASP A 842 -16.07 42.93 -26.81
N CYS A 843 -15.66 43.95 -27.58
CA CYS A 843 -16.46 45.17 -27.77
C CYS A 843 -17.85 44.92 -28.36
N LYS A 844 -18.03 43.84 -29.13
CA LYS A 844 -19.31 43.47 -29.76
C LYS A 844 -20.17 42.59 -28.86
N ASN A 845 -19.60 41.99 -27.83
CA ASN A 845 -20.25 40.96 -27.05
C ASN A 845 -20.78 41.51 -25.71
N THR A 846 -22.08 41.41 -25.50
CA THR A 846 -22.76 41.91 -24.30
C THR A 846 -23.10 40.80 -23.29
N ASN A 847 -22.87 39.53 -23.64
CA ASN A 847 -23.20 38.38 -22.80
C ASN A 847 -22.04 37.96 -21.88
N ALA A 848 -22.20 38.13 -20.56
CA ALA A 848 -21.25 37.70 -19.52
C ALA A 848 -21.34 36.19 -19.16
N GLY A 849 -21.76 35.34 -20.10
CA GLY A 849 -21.89 33.90 -19.89
C GLY A 849 -20.53 33.20 -19.74
N VAL A 850 -20.51 31.99 -19.17
CA VAL A 850 -19.29 31.21 -18.88
C VAL A 850 -18.49 30.81 -20.13
N ASN A 851 -19.15 30.69 -21.29
CA ASN A 851 -18.52 30.42 -22.59
C ASN A 851 -19.31 31.11 -23.70
N PRO A 852 -19.05 32.39 -23.97
CA PRO A 852 -19.87 33.19 -24.87
C PRO A 852 -19.75 32.77 -26.35
N GLN A 853 -20.82 32.98 -27.11
CA GLN A 853 -20.89 32.58 -28.51
C GLN A 853 -19.84 33.30 -29.38
N GLY A 854 -19.10 32.53 -30.18
CA GLY A 854 -18.02 33.04 -31.03
C GLY A 854 -16.67 33.21 -30.34
N PHE A 855 -16.56 32.90 -29.04
CA PHE A 855 -15.28 32.90 -28.32
C PHE A 855 -14.30 31.89 -28.93
N ASN A 856 -13.05 32.33 -29.13
CA ASN A 856 -11.96 31.50 -29.62
C ASN A 856 -10.73 31.71 -28.72
N PRO A 857 -10.06 30.64 -28.25
CA PRO A 857 -8.82 30.76 -27.49
C PRO A 857 -7.74 31.66 -28.15
N ASN A 858 -7.72 31.76 -29.48
CA ASN A 858 -6.80 32.63 -30.25
C ASN A 858 -7.08 34.13 -30.09
N MET A 859 -8.13 34.52 -29.36
CA MET A 859 -8.44 35.91 -29.00
C MET A 859 -7.48 36.48 -27.94
N SER A 860 -6.69 35.62 -27.29
CA SER A 860 -5.65 36.00 -26.35
C SER A 860 -4.33 35.31 -26.69
N GLU A 861 -3.22 36.04 -26.55
CA GLU A 861 -1.87 35.52 -26.71
C GLU A 861 -1.16 35.47 -25.37
N ARG A 862 -0.35 34.43 -25.12
CA ARG A 862 0.45 34.35 -23.89
C ARG A 862 1.63 35.32 -23.94
N VAL A 863 1.90 35.96 -22.81
CA VAL A 863 3.03 36.89 -22.63
C VAL A 863 4.03 36.30 -21.64
N GLN A 864 5.31 36.57 -21.85
CA GLN A 864 6.37 36.12 -20.96
C GLN A 864 6.24 36.75 -19.56
N LEU A 865 6.28 35.91 -18.53
CA LEU A 865 6.21 36.33 -17.14
C LEU A 865 7.42 35.80 -16.36
N PHE A 866 8.09 36.68 -15.62
CA PHE A 866 9.21 36.31 -14.76
C PHE A 866 8.96 36.78 -13.32
N ILE A 867 9.39 35.94 -12.35
CA ILE A 867 9.41 36.31 -10.93
C ILE A 867 10.85 36.66 -10.56
N GLY A 868 11.09 37.94 -10.26
CA GLY A 868 12.39 38.47 -9.83
C GLY A 868 12.42 38.85 -8.34
N LEU A 869 13.56 38.63 -7.69
CA LEU A 869 13.83 39.02 -6.28
C LEU A 869 14.89 40.14 -6.17
N HIS A 870 15.15 40.88 -7.25
CA HIS A 870 16.22 41.89 -7.29
C HIS A 870 15.68 43.30 -6.97
N SER A 871 16.48 44.07 -6.22
CA SER A 871 16.15 45.32 -5.53
C SER A 871 15.26 45.12 -4.28
N GLY A 872 15.56 45.81 -3.17
CA GLY A 872 14.77 45.80 -1.92
C GLY A 872 13.35 46.36 -2.05
N ARG A 873 12.77 46.31 -3.25
CA ARG A 873 11.38 46.59 -3.62
C ARG A 873 10.83 45.31 -4.21
N VAL A 874 10.11 44.55 -3.40
CA VAL A 874 9.53 43.29 -3.85
C VAL A 874 8.34 43.59 -4.75
N CYS A 875 8.57 43.70 -6.06
CA CYS A 875 7.55 44.07 -7.05
C CYS A 875 6.32 43.12 -7.08
N ILE A 876 6.45 41.89 -6.57
CA ILE A 876 5.36 40.91 -6.52
C ILE A 876 4.82 40.67 -5.09
N ALA A 877 5.62 40.84 -4.04
CA ALA A 877 5.04 40.84 -2.68
C ALA A 877 4.19 42.10 -2.45
N GLY A 878 4.44 43.21 -3.15
CA GLY A 878 3.49 44.31 -3.24
C GLY A 878 2.15 43.88 -3.86
N ILE A 879 2.16 43.08 -4.93
CA ILE A 879 0.94 42.53 -5.56
C ILE A 879 0.22 41.56 -4.60
N PHE A 880 0.94 40.66 -3.93
CA PHE A 880 0.32 39.71 -2.99
C PHE A 880 -0.13 40.35 -1.67
N ILE A 881 0.59 41.34 -1.13
CA ILE A 881 0.16 42.15 0.02
C ILE A 881 -1.04 43.02 -0.36
N VAL A 882 -1.11 43.52 -1.60
CA VAL A 882 -2.29 44.24 -2.12
C VAL A 882 -3.45 43.28 -2.36
N ILE A 883 -3.27 42.08 -2.91
CA ILE A 883 -4.35 41.09 -3.12
C ILE A 883 -4.86 40.52 -1.78
N VAL A 884 -3.98 40.17 -0.85
CA VAL A 884 -4.34 39.73 0.51
C VAL A 884 -4.91 40.89 1.32
N GLY A 885 -4.35 42.09 1.16
CA GLY A 885 -4.85 43.34 1.75
C GLY A 885 -6.22 43.74 1.20
N LEU A 886 -6.50 43.50 -0.08
CA LEU A 886 -7.82 43.67 -0.73
C LEU A 886 -8.80 42.59 -0.28
N PHE A 887 -8.33 41.36 -0.04
CA PHE A 887 -9.14 40.29 0.56
C PHE A 887 -9.63 40.68 1.96
N CYS A 888 -8.75 41.32 2.74
CA CYS A 888 -9.07 41.82 4.08
C CYS A 888 -9.88 43.13 4.05
N ARG A 889 -9.52 44.14 3.23
CA ARG A 889 -10.20 45.45 3.16
C ARG A 889 -11.53 45.43 2.39
N GLY A 890 -11.60 44.69 1.28
CA GLY A 890 -12.80 44.67 0.41
C GLY A 890 -14.01 44.02 1.07
N ARG A 891 -13.80 43.03 1.96
CA ARG A 891 -14.89 42.45 2.76
C ARG A 891 -15.25 43.26 4.01
N LEU A 892 -14.28 43.95 4.63
CA LEU A 892 -14.58 44.86 5.73
C LEU A 892 -15.47 46.01 5.27
N ASN A 893 -15.25 46.59 4.09
CA ASN A 893 -16.11 47.66 3.58
C ASN A 893 -17.50 47.15 3.14
N ASN A 894 -17.63 45.97 2.53
CA ASN A 894 -18.95 45.45 2.15
C ASN A 894 -19.76 44.84 3.32
N CYS A 895 -19.12 44.48 4.44
CA CYS A 895 -19.84 44.05 5.65
C CYS A 895 -20.18 45.22 6.57
N ILE A 896 -19.31 46.24 6.67
CA ILE A 896 -19.55 47.39 7.57
C ILE A 896 -20.50 48.42 6.94
N VAL A 897 -20.55 48.56 5.61
CA VAL A 897 -21.45 49.54 4.95
C VAL A 897 -22.90 49.06 4.89
N ASN A 898 -23.17 47.75 4.97
CA ASN A 898 -24.54 47.23 5.03
C ASN A 898 -25.05 46.95 6.46
N GLU A 899 -24.23 47.14 7.49
CA GLU A 899 -24.67 47.19 8.89
C GLU A 899 -24.76 48.63 9.44
N LEU A 900 -24.43 49.64 8.63
CA LEU A 900 -24.52 51.07 8.97
C LEU A 900 -25.41 51.88 7.99
N LEU A 901 -26.26 51.22 7.20
CA LEU A 901 -27.33 51.83 6.41
C LEU A 901 -28.68 51.17 6.70
#